data_AF-A0A2E0WY21-F1
#
_entry.id   AF-A0A2E0WY21-F1
#
_cell.length_a   1.000
_cell.length_b   1.000
_cell.length_c   1.000
_cell.angle_alpha   90.00
_cell.angle_beta   90.00
_cell.angle_gamma   90.00
#
_symmetry.space_group_name_H-M   'P 1'
#
loop_
_entity.id
_entity.type
_entity.pdbx_description
1 polymer ?
#
loop_
_entity_poly.entity_id
_entity_poly.type
_entity_poly.pdbx_seq_one_letter_code
_entity_poly.pdbx_strand_id
1 'polypeptide(L)'
;MNRRQSAFQASAAAGVRRFVMFVLLLAVACSALTVRADLASELTALAESHDGDVAIALKYLPTGESFAYRADVPMPTASLIKLPLMATVYHAVDAGRLDPQQMLTLAEEDKVPGSGILTEQFSPGLRLSLHDAIHLMIRHSDNTATNLVAGAVGLAETAKYMEELGMPETKLHSLVYRRDTSLFPERSQQYGLGSTTAADQVKLLELLATGQLVSPKSSEAMLAHLYACEDDSKLARSLRDGLKIAHKTGAVNKVRTDAALIDLPGGRLAICVLTANNADTSWGDKNAAEILCGRIARRAVRHFTSQDSSSEKAAEGAGPQTLASGAAGDLVEALQRTLNARSKPSPGLSVDGDFGPATQAAVMAFQRSHDLPDDGVVDAATWQALGALVTDEQPMPPPEEINTQTLPPRPADALDGPPFVTCKAWSILDADTGERLFGDNDDAPLDMASTTKIMTAYVVINYAADHPDVLEETITFSQRADDVIGSSSELKAGEKTTVGELLYGLLLPSGNDASVALAEHFGKRVAPADGDGGDAYEQFVAAMNAAADELGLQHSHFENTHGLTAKEHKASAADLAELARRALQLPLFAKIVSTRQHGATVEGPGGYHRNVVWKNTNRLLPTAGYFGVKTGTTSAAGACLVSGCERDGRRLIMAVLGAAASDSRYADSRNLYRWAWNQLDAGNSLADSPPSQGGARGGSTAIAVAAESAAADESLPQPLPAREGGSERQPIVLTPQAEALHRSCLVIDGHNDMPWEIRSQAGGSLAKLDISQDQPTLQTDIPKLHRGGVGAQFWSVWVPVDTARRGAALSTTLEQIDLVEKMIARYPQTFELALTVDDIERIHKAGRIASLIGVEGGHCIEGSLAVLRQLYGMGARYMTLTHSASLDWADSGTDDPISGGLSPFGEDVVREMNRLGMMVDLSHVSPATMKRALAVTKAPVIYSHSSARGVADHPRNVPDDVLPLVRDNGGVVMVNFFSGFIVPAAAERDIKQMAYKRELQAEHGDDQAAIDAAVARWNAAHPMPRGTIHDVLDHIDRIVELAGVDHVGLGSDYDGVSVLPEQLETADSYPLLTQGLLDRGYSADDIRKILGGNLLRVMRRVEEVAEEMSAPAASR
;
A
#
# COMPACT_ATOMS: atom_id res chain seq x y z
N MET A 1 94.02 -5.62 25.57
CA MET A 1 92.72 -5.55 24.86
C MET A 1 92.30 -6.97 24.50
N ASN A 2 90.99 -7.27 24.43
CA ASN A 2 90.36 -8.56 24.05
C ASN A 2 89.91 -9.52 25.17
N ARG A 3 89.16 -9.02 26.17
CA ARG A 3 88.28 -9.83 27.05
C ARG A 3 86.87 -9.23 27.17
N ARG A 4 86.23 -8.94 26.03
CA ARG A 4 84.80 -8.56 25.95
C ARG A 4 84.03 -9.19 24.77
N GLN A 5 84.54 -10.27 24.16
CA GLN A 5 83.87 -10.90 23.01
C GLN A 5 83.55 -12.40 23.15
N SER A 6 83.95 -13.10 24.22
CA SER A 6 83.73 -14.56 24.32
C SER A 6 82.58 -15.01 25.24
N ALA A 7 81.77 -14.10 25.79
CA ALA A 7 80.60 -14.44 26.60
C ALA A 7 79.26 -14.43 25.81
N PHE A 8 79.30 -14.16 24.51
CA PHE A 8 78.11 -13.89 23.69
C PHE A 8 77.59 -15.08 22.86
N GLN A 9 78.27 -16.25 22.87
CA GLN A 9 77.90 -17.38 22.01
C GLN A 9 77.34 -18.63 22.72
N ALA A 10 77.29 -18.68 24.07
CA ALA A 10 76.79 -19.86 24.78
C ALA A 10 75.35 -19.71 25.37
N SER A 11 74.77 -18.51 25.36
CA SER A 11 73.39 -18.26 25.86
C SER A 11 72.32 -18.26 24.73
N ALA A 12 72.74 -18.19 23.47
CA ALA A 12 71.83 -18.11 22.32
C ALA A 12 71.15 -19.44 21.97
N ALA A 13 71.74 -20.59 22.33
CA ALA A 13 71.20 -21.89 21.91
C ALA A 13 70.10 -22.45 22.82
N ALA A 14 70.03 -22.03 24.09
CA ALA A 14 68.99 -22.46 25.03
C ALA A 14 67.75 -21.54 25.02
N GLY A 15 67.94 -20.24 24.74
CA GLY A 15 66.85 -19.27 24.59
C GLY A 15 66.04 -19.45 23.31
N VAL A 16 66.70 -19.82 22.20
CA VAL A 16 66.02 -20.03 20.91
C VAL A 16 65.14 -21.28 20.94
N ARG A 17 65.51 -22.35 21.66
CA ARG A 17 64.65 -23.55 21.76
C ARG A 17 63.40 -23.35 22.62
N ARG A 18 63.45 -22.51 23.68
CA ARG A 18 62.25 -22.15 24.47
C ARG A 18 61.39 -21.09 23.80
N PHE A 19 61.99 -20.16 23.04
CA PHE A 19 61.25 -19.16 22.27
C PHE A 19 60.60 -19.78 21.02
N VAL A 20 61.27 -20.69 20.32
CA VAL A 20 60.69 -21.41 19.17
C VAL A 20 59.59 -22.36 19.62
N MET A 21 59.68 -23.01 20.80
CA MET A 21 58.59 -23.85 21.30
C MET A 21 57.39 -23.05 21.84
N PHE A 22 57.60 -21.83 22.36
CA PHE A 22 56.52 -20.92 22.78
C PHE A 22 55.87 -20.20 21.59
N VAL A 23 56.63 -19.88 20.54
CA VAL A 23 56.11 -19.34 19.28
C VAL A 23 55.43 -20.43 18.44
N LEU A 24 55.88 -21.69 18.48
CA LEU A 24 55.14 -22.81 17.87
C LEU A 24 53.88 -23.21 18.66
N LEU A 25 53.84 -23.00 19.98
CA LEU A 25 52.61 -23.18 20.77
C LEU A 25 51.61 -22.01 20.61
N LEU A 26 52.08 -20.79 20.30
CA LEU A 26 51.20 -19.67 19.92
C LEU A 26 50.77 -19.69 18.44
N ALA A 27 51.60 -20.23 17.53
CA ALA A 27 51.23 -20.39 16.12
C ALA A 27 50.17 -21.49 15.89
N VAL A 28 49.95 -22.37 16.87
CA VAL A 28 48.87 -23.37 16.86
C VAL A 28 47.59 -22.86 17.54
N ALA A 29 47.60 -21.66 18.15
CA ALA A 29 46.46 -21.16 18.95
C ALA A 29 45.78 -19.88 18.39
N CYS A 30 46.22 -19.33 17.26
CA CYS A 30 45.55 -18.19 16.60
C CYS A 30 45.53 -18.36 15.08
N SER A 31 45.16 -19.55 14.62
CA SER A 31 44.52 -19.67 13.31
C SER A 31 43.04 -19.51 13.61
N ALA A 32 42.46 -18.33 13.39
CA ALA A 32 41.00 -18.26 13.24
C ALA A 32 40.68 -19.30 12.16
N LEU A 33 39.99 -20.37 12.53
CA LEU A 33 39.62 -21.43 11.59
C LEU A 33 38.77 -20.73 10.53
N THR A 34 39.37 -20.47 9.37
CA THR A 34 38.63 -19.91 8.25
C THR A 34 37.62 -20.96 7.82
N VAL A 35 36.44 -20.52 7.43
CA VAL A 35 35.44 -21.40 6.85
C VAL A 35 36.07 -22.26 5.76
N ARG A 36 35.64 -23.53 5.63
CA ARG A 36 36.15 -24.42 4.58
C ARG A 36 36.14 -23.71 3.21
N ALA A 37 37.16 -23.97 2.40
CA ALA A 37 37.39 -23.27 1.15
C ALA A 37 36.21 -23.36 0.16
N ASP A 38 35.41 -24.43 0.25
CA ASP A 38 34.16 -24.58 -0.50
C ASP A 38 33.16 -23.49 -0.11
N LEU A 39 32.71 -23.41 1.15
CA LEU A 39 31.75 -22.40 1.60
C LEU A 39 32.29 -20.96 1.41
N ALA A 40 33.57 -20.71 1.64
CA ALA A 40 34.16 -19.40 1.39
C ALA A 40 34.06 -18.98 -0.10
N SER A 41 34.30 -19.92 -1.02
CA SER A 41 34.15 -19.70 -2.46
C SER A 41 32.68 -19.50 -2.85
N GLU A 42 31.76 -20.29 -2.28
CA GLU A 42 30.32 -20.14 -2.57
C GLU A 42 29.78 -18.76 -2.19
N LEU A 43 30.18 -18.25 -1.02
CA LEU A 43 29.71 -16.95 -0.52
C LEU A 43 30.35 -15.78 -1.26
N THR A 44 31.62 -15.92 -1.67
CA THR A 44 32.33 -14.93 -2.49
C THR A 44 31.67 -14.79 -3.87
N ALA A 45 31.39 -15.92 -4.53
CA ALA A 45 30.74 -15.93 -5.85
C ALA A 45 29.32 -15.34 -5.80
N LEU A 46 28.56 -15.60 -4.73
CA LEU A 46 27.25 -14.98 -4.55
C LEU A 46 27.36 -13.46 -4.39
N ALA A 47 28.33 -12.97 -3.61
CA ALA A 47 28.55 -11.54 -3.41
C ALA A 47 28.96 -10.82 -4.71
N GLU A 48 29.84 -11.43 -5.50
CA GLU A 48 30.36 -10.85 -6.76
C GLU A 48 29.35 -10.86 -7.91
N SER A 49 28.36 -11.75 -7.86
CA SER A 49 27.33 -11.89 -8.90
C SER A 49 26.16 -10.92 -8.79
N HIS A 50 26.11 -10.16 -7.70
CA HIS A 50 25.01 -9.25 -7.42
C HIS A 50 25.30 -7.87 -8.01
N ASP A 51 24.32 -7.27 -8.67
CA ASP A 51 24.44 -5.93 -9.25
C ASP A 51 24.23 -4.86 -8.15
N GLY A 52 25.28 -4.67 -7.35
CA GLY A 52 25.37 -3.77 -6.20
C GLY A 52 26.61 -4.04 -5.34
N ASP A 53 26.92 -3.15 -4.40
CA ASP A 53 27.95 -3.39 -3.39
C ASP A 53 27.48 -4.42 -2.36
N VAL A 54 28.32 -5.41 -2.03
CA VAL A 54 28.01 -6.45 -1.03
C VAL A 54 29.14 -6.58 0.00
N ALA A 55 28.80 -6.65 1.28
CA ALA A 55 29.69 -7.01 2.36
C ALA A 55 29.08 -8.15 3.20
N ILE A 56 29.89 -9.16 3.53
CA ILE A 56 29.46 -10.36 4.27
C ILE A 56 30.42 -10.60 5.41
N ALA A 57 29.88 -10.92 6.59
CA ALA A 57 30.63 -11.55 7.65
C ALA A 57 29.78 -12.67 8.25
N LEU A 58 30.43 -13.76 8.69
CA LEU A 58 29.79 -14.76 9.53
C LEU A 58 30.79 -15.42 10.46
N LYS A 59 30.27 -15.94 11.57
CA LYS A 59 31.02 -16.68 12.58
C LYS A 59 30.14 -17.75 13.22
N TYR A 60 30.56 -19.01 13.12
CA TYR A 60 29.96 -20.09 13.87
C TYR A 60 30.57 -20.13 15.27
N LEU A 61 29.78 -19.76 16.27
CA LEU A 61 30.27 -19.50 17.63
C LEU A 61 30.87 -20.72 18.33
N PRO A 62 30.35 -21.96 18.15
CA PRO A 62 30.92 -23.14 18.82
C PRO A 62 32.36 -23.45 18.41
N THR A 63 32.72 -23.28 17.14
CA THR A 63 34.05 -23.63 16.63
C THR A 63 34.94 -22.41 16.39
N GLY A 64 34.36 -21.22 16.36
CA GLY A 64 35.03 -19.99 15.97
C GLY A 64 35.26 -19.87 14.46
N GLU A 65 34.71 -20.79 13.67
CA GLU A 65 34.87 -20.80 12.21
C GLU A 65 34.25 -19.54 11.59
N SER A 66 35.00 -18.79 10.77
CA SER A 66 34.56 -17.46 10.29
C SER A 66 34.87 -17.19 8.82
N PHE A 67 34.08 -16.30 8.23
CA PHE A 67 34.24 -15.82 6.86
C PHE A 67 33.97 -14.32 6.78
N ALA A 68 34.71 -13.64 5.92
CA ALA A 68 34.66 -12.21 5.70
C ALA A 68 34.84 -11.90 4.20
N TYR A 69 33.94 -11.12 3.63
CA TYR A 69 34.04 -10.58 2.28
C TYR A 69 33.70 -9.09 2.32
N ARG A 70 34.69 -8.23 1.98
CA ARG A 70 34.60 -6.77 2.18
C ARG A 70 34.07 -6.41 3.57
N ALA A 71 34.35 -7.25 4.57
CA ALA A 71 33.65 -7.21 5.84
C ALA A 71 33.93 -5.94 6.65
N ASP A 72 35.08 -5.30 6.40
CA ASP A 72 35.52 -4.06 7.04
C ASP A 72 35.14 -2.81 6.23
N VAL A 73 34.43 -2.95 5.09
CA VAL A 73 34.01 -1.82 4.27
C VAL A 73 32.76 -1.17 4.88
N PRO A 74 32.79 0.14 5.19
CA PRO A 74 31.60 0.85 5.68
C PRO A 74 30.50 0.90 4.63
N MET A 75 29.28 0.55 5.04
CA MET A 75 28.10 0.43 4.20
C MET A 75 26.90 1.10 4.86
N PRO A 76 25.91 1.58 4.08
CA PRO A 76 24.67 2.11 4.62
C PRO A 76 23.88 1.01 5.34
N THR A 77 23.26 1.36 6.46
CA THR A 77 22.56 0.41 7.33
C THR A 77 21.06 0.31 7.07
N ALA A 78 20.44 1.34 6.50
CA ALA A 78 18.99 1.52 6.60
C ALA A 78 18.52 1.30 8.06
N SER A 79 17.51 0.45 8.29
CA SER A 79 17.02 0.14 9.64
C SER A 79 17.91 -0.82 10.46
N LEU A 80 18.99 -1.39 9.89
CA LEU A 80 19.88 -2.28 10.65
C LEU A 80 20.60 -1.55 11.80
N ILE A 81 20.80 -0.23 11.71
CA ILE A 81 21.41 0.58 12.78
C ILE A 81 20.62 0.54 14.10
N LYS A 82 19.36 0.12 14.06
CA LYS A 82 18.51 -0.05 15.25
C LYS A 82 19.05 -1.15 16.20
N LEU A 83 19.82 -2.11 15.69
CA LEU A 83 20.49 -3.13 16.53
C LEU A 83 21.60 -2.52 17.41
N PRO A 84 22.59 -1.77 16.87
CA PRO A 84 23.54 -0.99 17.67
C PRO A 84 22.88 0.01 18.63
N LEU A 85 21.80 0.67 18.20
CA LEU A 85 21.04 1.58 19.07
C LEU A 85 20.44 0.83 20.28
N MET A 86 19.81 -0.34 20.05
CA MET A 86 19.31 -1.18 21.13
C MET A 86 20.42 -1.62 22.09
N ALA A 87 21.59 -2.04 21.57
CA ALA A 87 22.74 -2.41 22.39
C ALA A 87 23.19 -1.27 23.30
N THR A 88 23.23 -0.05 22.76
CA THR A 88 23.59 1.17 23.50
C THR A 88 22.61 1.43 24.65
N VAL A 89 21.32 1.27 24.40
CA VAL A 89 20.26 1.49 25.39
C VAL A 89 20.39 0.48 26.53
N TYR A 90 20.55 -0.81 26.23
CA TYR A 90 20.71 -1.84 27.26
C TYR A 90 22.03 -1.71 28.03
N HIS A 91 23.10 -1.23 27.40
CA HIS A 91 24.32 -0.87 28.11
C HIS A 91 24.10 0.28 29.09
N ALA A 92 23.32 1.30 28.70
CA ALA A 92 22.93 2.39 29.60
C ALA A 92 22.00 1.92 30.73
N VAL A 93 21.11 0.96 30.47
CA VAL A 93 20.27 0.31 31.49
C VAL A 93 21.12 -0.41 32.53
N ASP A 94 22.09 -1.22 32.11
CA ASP A 94 22.98 -1.94 33.03
C ASP A 94 23.84 -1.00 33.87
N ALA A 95 24.24 0.14 33.29
CA ALA A 95 24.95 1.21 33.99
C ALA A 95 24.05 2.03 34.93
N GLY A 96 22.74 1.73 35.01
CA GLY A 96 21.77 2.47 35.81
C GLY A 96 21.47 3.89 35.31
N ARG A 97 21.79 4.20 34.05
CA ARG A 97 21.53 5.50 33.42
C ARG A 97 20.12 5.61 32.81
N LEU A 98 19.51 4.48 32.45
CA LEU A 98 18.13 4.40 31.94
C LEU A 98 17.37 3.30 32.67
N ASP A 99 16.05 3.47 32.78
CA ASP A 99 15.13 2.44 33.25
C ASP A 99 14.31 1.91 32.06
N PRO A 100 14.32 0.59 31.76
CA PRO A 100 13.50 0.02 30.69
C PRO A 100 12.01 0.29 30.85
N GLN A 101 11.53 0.50 32.08
CA GLN A 101 10.13 0.78 32.38
C GLN A 101 9.82 2.28 32.39
N GLN A 102 10.81 3.15 32.15
CA GLN A 102 10.53 4.58 32.06
C GLN A 102 9.58 4.85 30.90
N MET A 103 8.58 5.68 31.17
CA MET A 103 7.57 6.02 30.18
C MET A 103 8.08 7.15 29.31
N LEU A 104 8.24 6.87 28.02
CA LEU A 104 8.46 7.85 26.98
C LEU A 104 7.12 8.41 26.55
N THR A 105 7.04 9.72 26.37
CA THR A 105 5.84 10.37 25.83
C THR A 105 6.09 10.65 24.36
N LEU A 106 5.22 10.14 23.50
CA LEU A 106 5.24 10.43 22.08
C LEU A 106 4.84 11.90 21.85
N ALA A 107 5.78 12.75 21.41
CA ALA A 107 5.47 14.09 20.95
C ALA A 107 5.19 14.10 19.44
N GLU A 108 4.52 15.14 18.96
CA GLU A 108 4.24 15.30 17.53
C GLU A 108 5.52 15.38 16.70
N GLU A 109 6.57 16.02 17.22
CA GLU A 109 7.88 16.13 16.55
C GLU A 109 8.65 14.81 16.42
N ASP A 110 8.33 13.83 17.26
CA ASP A 110 8.90 12.48 17.21
C ASP A 110 8.32 11.64 16.06
N LYS A 111 7.08 11.95 15.64
CA LYS A 111 6.35 11.21 14.61
C LYS A 111 6.99 11.44 13.24
N VAL A 112 7.42 10.35 12.61
CA VAL A 112 8.09 10.35 11.30
C VAL A 112 7.52 9.27 10.39
N PRO A 113 7.47 9.49 9.06
CA PRO A 113 6.84 8.58 8.11
C PRO A 113 7.61 7.27 7.90
N GLY A 114 7.08 6.38 7.07
CA GLY A 114 7.69 5.08 6.73
C GLY A 114 7.26 3.96 7.68
N SER A 115 8.07 2.88 7.78
CA SER A 115 7.71 1.70 8.58
C SER A 115 7.45 2.02 10.05
N GLY A 116 6.35 1.49 10.59
CA GLY A 116 5.97 1.62 11.99
C GLY A 116 4.46 1.63 12.17
N ILE A 117 4.02 1.62 13.42
CA ILE A 117 2.61 1.76 13.80
C ILE A 117 2.37 3.04 14.60
N LEU A 118 3.39 3.60 15.27
CA LEU A 118 3.23 4.77 16.14
C LEU A 118 2.81 6.04 15.39
N THR A 119 3.24 6.19 14.13
CA THR A 119 2.91 7.36 13.32
C THR A 119 1.45 7.35 12.89
N GLU A 120 0.97 6.21 12.41
CA GLU A 120 -0.33 6.08 11.73
C GLU A 120 -1.47 5.70 12.68
N GLN A 121 -1.16 4.98 13.77
CA GLN A 121 -2.18 4.37 14.64
C GLN A 121 -2.33 5.07 15.98
N PHE A 122 -1.40 5.96 16.35
CA PHE A 122 -1.37 6.56 17.68
C PHE A 122 -1.16 8.09 17.64
N SER A 123 -1.82 8.78 18.57
CA SER A 123 -1.78 10.25 18.69
C SER A 123 -0.66 10.71 19.64
N PRO A 124 -0.15 11.95 19.48
CA PRO A 124 0.73 12.58 20.47
C PRO A 124 0.14 12.56 21.88
N GLY A 125 1.01 12.42 22.87
CA GLY A 125 0.62 12.22 24.26
C GLY A 125 0.49 10.75 24.66
N LEU A 126 0.52 9.80 23.70
CA LEU A 126 0.71 8.39 24.02
C LEU A 126 1.94 8.21 24.90
N ARG A 127 1.82 7.42 25.96
CA ARG A 127 2.95 7.01 26.79
C ARG A 127 3.19 5.53 26.62
N LEU A 128 4.43 5.16 26.31
CA LEU A 128 4.88 3.77 26.22
C LEU A 128 6.20 3.60 26.96
N SER A 129 6.46 2.41 27.50
CA SER A 129 7.73 2.14 28.17
C SER A 129 8.88 2.17 27.15
N LEU A 130 10.10 2.50 27.60
CA LEU A 130 11.30 2.40 26.78
C LEU A 130 11.45 0.98 26.20
N HIS A 131 11.13 -0.05 26.98
CA HIS A 131 11.08 -1.44 26.53
C HIS A 131 10.12 -1.66 25.35
N ASP A 132 8.90 -1.12 25.41
CA ASP A 132 7.92 -1.29 24.32
C ASP A 132 8.32 -0.48 23.09
N ALA A 133 8.92 0.70 23.27
CA ALA A 133 9.49 1.47 22.17
C ALA A 133 10.61 0.70 21.46
N ILE A 134 11.50 0.04 22.21
CA ILE A 134 12.52 -0.86 21.63
C ILE A 134 11.86 -2.04 20.91
N HIS A 135 10.79 -2.61 21.48
CA HIS A 135 10.06 -3.71 20.85
C HIS A 135 9.48 -3.31 19.48
N LEU A 136 8.79 -2.17 19.41
CA LEU A 136 8.25 -1.65 18.15
C LEU A 136 9.35 -1.28 17.15
N MET A 137 10.45 -0.68 17.63
CA MET A 137 11.63 -0.34 16.84
C MET A 137 12.26 -1.57 16.17
N ILE A 138 12.29 -2.72 16.84
CA ILE A 138 12.88 -3.96 16.31
C ILE A 138 11.86 -4.77 15.50
N ARG A 139 10.70 -5.11 16.10
CA ARG A 139 9.69 -6.01 15.51
C ARG A 139 9.02 -5.44 14.27
N HIS A 140 8.56 -4.19 14.34
CA HIS A 140 7.86 -3.50 13.26
C HIS A 140 8.76 -2.55 12.47
N SER A 141 10.05 -2.51 12.82
CA SER A 141 11.00 -1.53 12.28
C SER A 141 10.49 -0.09 12.42
N ASP A 142 9.80 0.23 13.50
CA ASP A 142 9.11 1.52 13.68
C ASP A 142 10.09 2.70 13.74
N ASN A 143 9.92 3.69 12.85
CA ASN A 143 10.80 4.85 12.72
C ASN A 143 10.60 5.88 13.84
N THR A 144 9.36 6.09 14.26
CA THR A 144 9.00 6.98 15.37
C THR A 144 9.52 6.42 16.69
N ALA A 145 9.36 5.11 16.92
CA ALA A 145 9.94 4.44 18.07
C ALA A 145 11.48 4.54 18.07
N THR A 146 12.11 4.51 16.89
CA THR A 146 13.56 4.69 16.75
C THR A 146 14.00 6.06 17.26
N ASN A 147 13.27 7.12 16.90
CA ASN A 147 13.56 8.48 17.37
C ASN A 147 13.37 8.62 18.88
N LEU A 148 12.29 8.06 19.44
CA LEU A 148 12.06 8.04 20.89
C LEU A 148 13.20 7.33 21.64
N VAL A 149 13.64 6.17 21.14
CA VAL A 149 14.73 5.40 21.74
C VAL A 149 16.06 6.15 21.62
N ALA A 150 16.36 6.73 20.46
CA ALA A 150 17.56 7.54 20.25
C ALA A 150 17.56 8.82 21.09
N GLY A 151 16.40 9.45 21.29
CA GLY A 151 16.22 10.59 22.18
C GLY A 151 16.46 10.24 23.65
N ALA A 152 15.99 9.06 24.08
CA ALA A 152 16.14 8.59 25.46
C ALA A 152 17.60 8.30 25.84
N VAL A 153 18.38 7.69 24.94
CA VAL A 153 19.80 7.36 25.21
C VAL A 153 20.76 8.49 24.80
N GLY A 154 20.36 9.34 23.86
CA GLY A 154 21.18 10.39 23.26
C GLY A 154 21.84 9.94 21.96
N LEU A 155 21.72 10.76 20.90
CA LEU A 155 22.14 10.42 19.54
C LEU A 155 23.64 10.10 19.40
N ALA A 156 24.51 10.75 20.19
CA ALA A 156 25.95 10.53 20.15
C ALA A 156 26.40 9.24 20.85
N GLU A 157 25.60 8.73 21.79
CA GLU A 157 26.00 7.61 22.66
C GLU A 157 26.17 6.31 21.88
N THR A 158 25.41 6.10 20.81
CA THR A 158 25.58 4.90 19.97
C THR A 158 26.94 4.88 19.29
N ALA A 159 27.37 5.98 18.67
CA ALA A 159 28.69 6.04 18.03
C ALA A 159 29.82 5.87 19.07
N LYS A 160 29.70 6.50 20.24
CA LYS A 160 30.67 6.39 21.33
C LYS A 160 30.78 4.95 21.85
N TYR A 161 29.65 4.30 22.12
CA TYR A 161 29.65 2.93 22.63
C TYR A 161 30.18 1.94 21.60
N MET A 162 29.87 2.11 20.32
CA MET A 162 30.46 1.29 19.26
C MET A 162 31.98 1.50 19.15
N GLU A 163 32.49 2.74 19.26
CA GLU A 163 33.92 3.02 19.32
C GLU A 163 34.61 2.35 20.52
N GLU A 164 34.00 2.37 21.71
CA GLU A 164 34.50 1.68 22.92
C GLU A 164 34.57 0.15 22.73
N LEU A 165 33.67 -0.42 21.93
CA LEU A 165 33.68 -1.83 21.55
C LEU A 165 34.64 -2.15 20.38
N GLY A 166 35.36 -1.15 19.86
CA GLY A 166 36.28 -1.31 18.74
C GLY A 166 35.62 -1.34 17.36
N MET A 167 34.41 -0.77 17.23
CA MET A 167 33.58 -0.73 16.01
C MET A 167 33.38 0.72 15.51
N PRO A 168 34.47 1.45 15.16
CA PRO A 168 34.41 2.89 14.89
C PRO A 168 33.63 3.25 13.61
N GLU A 169 33.34 2.29 12.74
CA GLU A 169 32.60 2.52 11.50
C GLU A 169 31.08 2.37 11.69
N THR A 170 30.65 1.83 12.83
CA THR A 170 29.24 1.69 13.21
C THR A 170 28.74 2.96 13.88
N LYS A 171 28.02 3.79 13.12
CA LYS A 171 27.56 5.11 13.55
C LYS A 171 26.10 5.33 13.18
N LEU A 172 25.29 5.69 14.16
CA LEU A 172 24.00 6.33 13.93
C LEU A 172 24.28 7.80 13.60
N HIS A 173 23.86 8.26 12.43
CA HIS A 173 24.21 9.60 11.97
C HIS A 173 23.24 10.65 12.48
N SER A 174 21.95 10.39 12.33
CA SER A 174 20.88 11.34 12.60
C SER A 174 19.67 10.64 13.21
N LEU A 175 18.71 11.43 13.69
CA LEU A 175 17.35 10.92 13.91
C LEU A 175 16.74 10.54 12.54
N VAL A 176 15.83 9.57 12.54
CA VAL A 176 15.16 9.08 11.34
C VAL A 176 14.34 10.22 10.73
N TYR A 177 14.45 10.41 9.41
CA TYR A 177 13.86 11.55 8.65
C TYR A 177 14.30 12.96 9.08
N ARG A 178 15.35 13.07 9.92
CA ARG A 178 15.86 14.35 10.44
C ARG A 178 17.35 14.47 10.15
N ARG A 179 17.75 14.48 8.87
CA ARG A 179 19.18 14.56 8.49
C ARG A 179 19.86 15.83 8.99
N ASP A 180 19.08 16.89 9.24
CA ASP A 180 19.51 18.13 9.87
C ASP A 180 20.10 17.92 11.28
N THR A 181 19.72 16.84 11.99
CA THR A 181 20.28 16.49 13.30
C THR A 181 21.57 15.67 13.20
N SER A 182 22.16 15.53 12.01
CA SER A 182 23.27 14.62 11.79
C SER A 182 24.53 15.05 12.55
N LEU A 183 25.09 14.15 13.37
CA LEU A 183 26.40 14.31 14.01
C LEU A 183 27.56 14.04 13.06
N PHE A 184 27.29 13.41 11.92
CA PHE A 184 28.27 13.05 10.89
C PHE A 184 27.74 13.45 9.50
N PRO A 185 27.63 14.75 9.16
CA PRO A 185 26.95 15.23 7.95
C PRO A 185 27.45 14.60 6.65
N GLU A 186 28.77 14.49 6.48
CA GLU A 186 29.39 13.86 5.31
C GLU A 186 29.01 12.37 5.19
N ARG A 187 29.06 11.63 6.31
CA ARG A 187 28.64 10.22 6.35
C ARG A 187 27.14 10.06 6.17
N SER A 188 26.33 11.00 6.66
CA SER A 188 24.87 10.98 6.48
C SER A 188 24.48 11.22 5.02
N GLN A 189 25.21 12.09 4.33
CA GLN A 189 25.06 12.28 2.89
C GLN A 189 25.43 11.02 2.11
N GLN A 190 26.52 10.36 2.51
CA GLN A 190 27.04 9.17 1.81
C GLN A 190 26.23 7.89 2.10
N TYR A 191 25.87 7.64 3.36
CA TYR A 191 25.34 6.35 3.83
C TYR A 191 23.91 6.45 4.39
N GLY A 192 23.33 7.65 4.48
CA GLY A 192 22.00 7.86 5.04
C GLY A 192 21.95 7.79 6.56
N LEU A 193 20.97 7.06 7.10
CA LEU A 193 20.64 7.04 8.53
C LEU A 193 21.80 6.58 9.44
N GLY A 194 22.58 5.63 8.96
CA GLY A 194 23.76 5.15 9.67
C GLY A 194 24.69 4.40 8.73
N SER A 195 25.90 4.17 9.21
CA SER A 195 26.90 3.32 8.57
C SER A 195 27.32 2.20 9.50
N THR A 196 27.75 1.07 8.96
CA THR A 196 28.38 -0.02 9.71
C THR A 196 29.24 -0.87 8.79
N THR A 197 29.97 -1.82 9.33
CA THR A 197 30.67 -2.87 8.58
C THR A 197 30.03 -4.22 8.91
N ALA A 198 30.16 -5.21 8.02
CA ALA A 198 29.63 -6.54 8.31
C ALA A 198 30.39 -7.19 9.48
N ALA A 199 31.70 -6.93 9.60
CA ALA A 199 32.53 -7.39 10.71
C ALA A 199 32.04 -6.85 12.06
N ASP A 200 31.71 -5.56 12.14
CA ASP A 200 31.18 -4.91 13.35
C ASP A 200 29.87 -5.59 13.80
N GLN A 201 28.93 -5.80 12.87
CA GLN A 201 27.64 -6.41 13.19
C GLN A 201 27.78 -7.86 13.67
N VAL A 202 28.63 -8.67 13.04
CA VAL A 202 28.90 -10.04 13.51
C VAL A 202 29.59 -10.03 14.87
N LYS A 203 30.51 -9.10 15.10
CA LYS A 203 31.16 -8.96 16.40
C LYS A 203 30.16 -8.55 17.48
N LEU A 204 29.23 -7.65 17.18
CA LEU A 204 28.16 -7.25 18.09
C LEU A 204 27.25 -8.43 18.45
N LEU A 205 26.86 -9.23 17.46
CA LEU A 205 26.05 -10.45 17.65
C LEU A 205 26.82 -11.54 18.43
N GLU A 206 28.12 -11.69 18.21
CA GLU A 206 28.97 -12.58 19.02
C GLU A 206 28.98 -12.15 20.49
N LEU A 207 29.22 -10.87 20.76
CA LEU A 207 29.24 -10.34 22.13
C LEU A 207 27.87 -10.51 22.80
N LEU A 208 26.76 -10.32 22.06
CA LEU A 208 25.41 -10.57 22.56
C LEU A 208 25.20 -12.05 22.89
N ALA A 209 25.53 -12.95 21.97
CA ALA A 209 25.33 -14.38 22.15
C ALA A 209 26.19 -14.99 23.26
N THR A 210 27.38 -14.42 23.51
CA THR A 210 28.31 -14.86 24.57
C THR A 210 28.09 -14.14 25.90
N GLY A 211 27.10 -13.23 25.98
CA GLY A 211 26.78 -12.47 27.20
C GLY A 211 27.87 -11.47 27.62
N GLN A 212 28.69 -11.03 26.66
CA GLN A 212 29.79 -10.06 26.86
C GLN A 212 29.43 -8.64 26.43
N LEU A 213 28.33 -8.45 25.69
CA LEU A 213 27.88 -7.14 25.23
C LEU A 213 27.27 -6.33 26.38
N VAL A 214 26.34 -6.94 27.10
CA VAL A 214 25.56 -6.39 28.21
C VAL A 214 25.32 -7.49 29.25
N SER A 215 24.76 -7.15 30.40
CA SER A 215 24.43 -8.11 31.46
C SER A 215 23.58 -9.28 30.93
N PRO A 216 23.61 -10.46 31.58
CA PRO A 216 22.82 -11.61 31.13
C PRO A 216 21.33 -11.31 30.97
N LYS A 217 20.76 -10.53 31.91
CA LYS A 217 19.35 -10.11 31.87
C LYS A 217 19.05 -9.23 30.65
N SER A 218 19.93 -8.26 30.37
CA SER A 218 19.80 -7.36 29.23
C SER A 218 20.04 -8.10 27.90
N SER A 219 20.95 -9.07 27.88
CA SER A 219 21.19 -9.94 26.72
C SER A 219 19.95 -10.77 26.37
N GLU A 220 19.28 -11.34 27.37
CA GLU A 220 18.02 -12.08 27.19
C GLU A 220 16.91 -11.19 26.62
N ALA A 221 16.77 -9.96 27.15
CA ALA A 221 15.78 -9.00 26.65
C ALA A 221 16.06 -8.57 25.19
N MET A 222 17.32 -8.26 24.86
CA MET A 222 17.73 -7.95 23.48
C MET A 222 17.42 -9.10 22.52
N LEU A 223 17.72 -10.35 22.92
CA LEU A 223 17.40 -11.53 22.12
C LEU A 223 15.89 -11.70 21.94
N ALA A 224 15.08 -11.46 22.99
CA ALA A 224 13.63 -11.54 22.89
C ALA A 224 13.05 -10.56 21.86
N HIS A 225 13.55 -9.32 21.79
CA HIS A 225 13.16 -8.37 20.75
C HIS A 225 13.55 -8.85 19.35
N LEU A 226 14.75 -9.38 19.18
CA LEU A 226 15.25 -9.86 17.88
C LEU A 226 14.51 -11.11 17.38
N TYR A 227 14.15 -12.04 18.27
CA TYR A 227 13.32 -13.21 17.91
C TYR A 227 11.88 -12.83 17.58
N ALA A 228 11.41 -11.67 18.04
CA ALA A 228 10.07 -11.16 17.72
C ALA A 228 9.98 -10.50 16.34
N CYS A 229 11.10 -10.29 15.65
CA CYS A 229 11.12 -9.77 14.28
C CYS A 229 10.57 -10.83 13.30
N GLU A 230 9.49 -10.50 12.59
CA GLU A 230 8.77 -11.42 11.71
C GLU A 230 9.10 -11.24 10.22
N ASP A 231 9.94 -10.26 9.87
CA ASP A 231 10.38 -10.04 8.48
C ASP A 231 11.12 -11.27 7.95
N ASP A 232 10.53 -11.94 6.97
CA ASP A 232 11.10 -13.13 6.33
C ASP A 232 11.56 -12.88 4.90
N SER A 233 11.68 -11.63 4.47
CA SER A 233 12.08 -11.29 3.10
C SER A 233 13.55 -11.58 2.78
N LYS A 234 14.46 -11.60 3.77
CA LYS A 234 15.94 -11.62 3.61
C LYS A 234 16.60 -12.90 4.15
N LEU A 235 17.43 -12.84 5.22
CA LEU A 235 18.17 -14.02 5.71
C LEU A 235 17.22 -15.16 6.10
N ALA A 236 16.06 -14.83 6.66
CA ALA A 236 15.06 -15.80 7.10
C ALA A 236 14.25 -16.45 5.96
N ARG A 237 14.29 -15.90 4.74
CA ARG A 237 13.47 -16.28 3.58
C ARG A 237 13.49 -17.75 3.20
N SER A 238 14.60 -18.43 3.49
CA SER A 238 14.81 -19.82 3.06
C SER A 238 15.24 -20.74 4.20
N LEU A 239 14.97 -20.34 5.45
CA LEU A 239 15.46 -21.01 6.66
C LEU A 239 14.35 -21.49 7.63
N ARG A 240 13.07 -21.16 7.38
CA ARG A 240 11.97 -21.33 8.37
C ARG A 240 11.38 -22.75 8.50
N ASP A 241 12.16 -23.78 8.24
CA ASP A 241 11.83 -25.14 8.71
C ASP A 241 12.46 -25.35 10.10
N GLY A 242 11.80 -24.82 11.15
CA GLY A 242 12.10 -25.14 12.56
C GLY A 242 13.25 -24.39 13.25
N LEU A 243 14.01 -23.54 12.55
CA LEU A 243 15.11 -22.76 13.14
C LEU A 243 14.63 -21.45 13.76
N LYS A 244 15.13 -21.12 14.96
CA LYS A 244 14.89 -19.81 15.60
C LYS A 244 15.94 -18.81 15.09
N ILE A 245 15.47 -17.64 14.66
CA ILE A 245 16.31 -16.59 14.08
C ILE A 245 16.07 -15.29 14.86
N ALA A 246 17.11 -14.76 15.49
CA ALA A 246 17.11 -13.46 16.14
C ALA A 246 17.82 -12.47 15.21
N HIS A 247 17.08 -11.58 14.54
CA HIS A 247 17.67 -10.70 13.53
C HIS A 247 17.04 -9.31 13.46
N LYS A 248 17.72 -8.41 12.73
CA LYS A 248 17.15 -7.12 12.33
C LYS A 248 17.46 -6.85 10.86
N THR A 249 16.40 -6.51 10.13
CA THR A 249 16.49 -6.14 8.71
C THR A 249 16.57 -4.63 8.50
N GLY A 250 17.00 -4.23 7.30
CA GLY A 250 16.96 -2.86 6.81
C GLY A 250 16.75 -2.82 5.30
N ALA A 251 15.91 -1.90 4.84
CA ALA A 251 15.66 -1.68 3.42
C ALA A 251 15.34 -0.20 3.14
N VAL A 252 15.98 0.36 2.12
CA VAL A 252 15.63 1.61 1.42
C VAL A 252 16.03 1.40 -0.06
N ASN A 253 15.45 2.10 -1.03
CA ASN A 253 15.60 1.86 -2.48
C ASN A 253 16.80 0.99 -2.92
N LYS A 254 18.04 1.52 -2.83
CA LYS A 254 19.28 0.85 -3.29
C LYS A 254 20.02 0.00 -2.23
N VAL A 255 19.43 -0.21 -1.06
CA VAL A 255 20.07 -0.83 0.11
C VAL A 255 19.18 -1.94 0.68
N ARG A 256 19.74 -3.13 0.91
CA ARG A 256 19.11 -4.22 1.67
C ARG A 256 20.13 -4.80 2.63
N THR A 257 19.82 -4.86 3.91
CA THR A 257 20.75 -5.26 4.97
C THR A 257 20.05 -6.17 5.96
N ASP A 258 20.75 -7.15 6.51
CA ASP A 258 20.22 -8.03 7.55
C ASP A 258 21.36 -8.63 8.36
N ALA A 259 21.20 -8.70 9.69
CA ALA A 259 22.16 -9.33 10.60
C ALA A 259 21.41 -10.20 11.62
N ALA A 260 21.87 -11.44 11.78
CA ALA A 260 21.15 -12.47 12.50
C ALA A 260 22.04 -13.37 13.38
N LEU A 261 21.48 -13.80 14.52
CA LEU A 261 21.85 -15.02 15.23
C LEU A 261 20.87 -16.12 14.85
N ILE A 262 21.38 -17.21 14.29
CA ILE A 262 20.59 -18.37 13.89
C ILE A 262 20.91 -19.52 14.84
N ASP A 263 19.88 -20.04 15.52
CA ASP A 263 20.01 -21.20 16.41
C ASP A 263 20.04 -22.48 15.58
N LEU A 264 21.21 -23.13 15.49
CA LEU A 264 21.40 -24.44 14.87
C LEU A 264 21.49 -25.53 15.95
N PRO A 265 21.25 -26.81 15.61
CA PRO A 265 21.37 -27.92 16.57
C PRO A 265 22.73 -27.97 17.30
N GLY A 266 23.83 -27.64 16.61
CA GLY A 266 25.18 -27.61 17.18
C GLY A 266 25.60 -26.30 17.84
N GLY A 267 24.75 -25.26 17.81
CA GLY A 267 25.00 -23.95 18.41
C GLY A 267 24.65 -22.77 17.49
N ARG A 268 25.05 -21.56 17.87
CA ARG A 268 24.64 -20.32 17.17
C ARG A 268 25.58 -19.93 16.04
N LEU A 269 25.00 -19.54 14.91
CA LEU A 269 25.67 -18.88 13.80
C LEU A 269 25.35 -17.38 13.84
N ALA A 270 26.38 -16.53 13.94
CA ALA A 270 26.25 -15.09 13.73
C ALA A 270 26.55 -14.77 12.26
N ILE A 271 25.70 -13.98 11.60
CA ILE A 271 25.83 -13.64 10.19
C ILE A 271 25.34 -12.20 9.93
N CYS A 272 26.01 -11.48 9.03
CA CYS A 272 25.59 -10.18 8.54
C CYS A 272 25.82 -10.10 7.03
N VAL A 273 24.82 -9.62 6.30
CA VAL A 273 24.89 -9.31 4.88
C VAL A 273 24.43 -7.88 4.67
N LEU A 274 25.29 -7.05 4.10
CA LEU A 274 25.00 -5.67 3.74
C LEU A 274 25.05 -5.53 2.23
N THR A 275 24.01 -4.92 1.64
CA THR A 275 24.01 -4.55 0.22
C THR A 275 23.71 -3.06 0.06
N ALA A 276 24.36 -2.42 -0.91
CA ALA A 276 24.15 -1.02 -1.25
C ALA A 276 24.29 -0.80 -2.77
N ASN A 277 23.86 0.35 -3.28
CA ASN A 277 23.94 0.67 -4.71
C ASN A 277 23.30 -0.40 -5.63
N ASN A 278 22.29 -1.12 -5.13
CA ASN A 278 21.60 -2.17 -5.88
C ASN A 278 20.92 -1.61 -7.14
N ALA A 279 21.09 -2.28 -8.28
CA ALA A 279 20.40 -1.94 -9.53
C ALA A 279 18.90 -2.26 -9.47
N ASP A 280 18.52 -3.40 -8.89
CA ASP A 280 17.12 -3.75 -8.63
C ASP A 280 16.61 -3.04 -7.37
N THR A 281 15.82 -1.99 -7.60
CA THR A 281 15.18 -1.18 -6.55
C THR A 281 13.72 -1.56 -6.30
N SER A 282 13.22 -2.64 -6.93
CA SER A 282 11.82 -3.05 -6.79
C SER A 282 11.47 -3.45 -5.35
N TRP A 283 10.20 -3.28 -4.99
CA TRP A 283 9.65 -3.75 -3.72
C TRP A 283 8.85 -5.03 -3.96
N GLY A 284 9.09 -6.07 -3.18
CA GLY A 284 8.36 -7.34 -3.25
C GLY A 284 9.27 -8.56 -3.35
N ASP A 285 8.67 -9.74 -3.28
CA ASP A 285 9.38 -11.01 -3.06
C ASP A 285 10.32 -11.43 -4.19
N LYS A 286 10.35 -10.70 -5.32
CA LYS A 286 11.27 -10.98 -6.44
C LYS A 286 12.56 -10.14 -6.39
N ASN A 287 12.73 -9.27 -5.39
CA ASN A 287 13.90 -8.38 -5.31
C ASN A 287 15.22 -9.16 -5.19
N ALA A 288 16.18 -8.84 -6.07
CA ALA A 288 17.44 -9.56 -6.20
C ALA A 288 18.31 -9.53 -4.93
N ALA A 289 18.39 -8.38 -4.24
CA ALA A 289 19.21 -8.24 -3.04
C ALA A 289 18.60 -8.97 -1.83
N GLU A 290 17.27 -9.05 -1.74
CA GLU A 290 16.58 -9.83 -0.71
C GLU A 290 16.78 -11.35 -0.91
N ILE A 291 16.67 -11.80 -2.16
CA ILE A 291 16.99 -13.17 -2.55
C ILE A 291 18.46 -13.51 -2.26
N LEU A 292 19.40 -12.59 -2.54
CA LEU A 292 20.82 -12.76 -2.22
C LEU A 292 21.05 -13.02 -0.73
N CYS A 293 20.45 -12.21 0.16
CA CYS A 293 20.54 -12.42 1.60
C CYS A 293 20.07 -13.83 1.98
N GLY A 294 18.90 -14.26 1.50
CA GLY A 294 18.38 -15.61 1.79
C GLY A 294 19.27 -16.74 1.28
N ARG A 295 19.90 -16.56 0.11
CA ARG A 295 20.84 -17.54 -0.46
C ARG A 295 22.11 -17.67 0.37
N ILE A 296 22.71 -16.56 0.78
CA ILE A 296 23.90 -16.55 1.64
C ILE A 296 23.61 -17.26 2.97
N ALA A 297 22.47 -16.93 3.59
CA ALA A 297 22.02 -17.56 4.84
C ALA A 297 21.84 -19.08 4.69
N ARG A 298 21.16 -19.53 3.63
CA ARG A 298 20.94 -20.96 3.34
C ARG A 298 22.25 -21.74 3.17
N ARG A 299 23.26 -21.17 2.50
CA ARG A 299 24.57 -21.82 2.34
C ARG A 299 25.32 -21.93 3.66
N ALA A 300 25.34 -20.84 4.43
CA ALA A 300 25.99 -20.83 5.74
C ALA A 300 25.35 -21.86 6.69
N VAL A 301 24.01 -21.87 6.79
CA VAL A 301 23.29 -22.84 7.64
C VAL A 301 23.56 -24.28 7.21
N ARG A 302 23.43 -24.60 5.91
CA ARG A 302 23.65 -25.96 5.40
C ARG A 302 25.05 -26.49 5.75
N HIS A 303 26.08 -25.66 5.62
CA HIS A 303 27.45 -26.05 5.96
C HIS A 303 27.59 -26.45 7.44
N PHE A 304 27.00 -25.67 8.35
CA PHE A 304 27.11 -25.92 9.78
C PHE A 304 26.10 -26.95 10.31
N THR A 305 25.08 -27.34 9.53
CA THR A 305 24.15 -28.43 9.88
C THR A 305 24.54 -29.78 9.27
N SER A 306 25.24 -29.81 8.13
CA SER A 306 25.62 -31.06 7.44
C SER A 306 26.88 -31.75 7.98
N GLN A 307 27.66 -31.09 8.85
CA GLN A 307 28.86 -31.69 9.45
C GLN A 307 28.57 -32.70 10.57
N ASP A 308 27.30 -32.93 10.94
CA ASP A 308 26.88 -33.95 11.91
C ASP A 308 26.46 -35.29 11.27
N SER A 309 26.52 -35.44 9.94
CA SER A 309 26.23 -36.72 9.26
C SER A 309 27.38 -37.15 8.33
N SER A 310 28.04 -38.26 8.68
CA SER A 310 29.15 -38.86 7.94
C SER A 310 28.70 -39.91 6.90
N SER A 311 29.05 -39.69 5.61
CA SER A 311 29.19 -40.61 4.43
C SER A 311 28.60 -39.92 3.17
N GLU A 312 29.02 -40.06 1.90
CA GLU A 312 29.99 -40.88 1.15
C GLU A 312 30.24 -40.25 -0.25
N LYS A 313 31.14 -40.83 -1.06
CA LYS A 313 31.78 -40.31 -2.29
C LYS A 313 31.11 -40.65 -3.65
N ALA A 314 31.45 -39.83 -4.67
CA ALA A 314 31.81 -40.14 -6.09
C ALA A 314 30.73 -40.24 -7.21
N ALA A 315 30.98 -39.55 -8.36
CA ALA A 315 31.27 -40.17 -9.68
C ALA A 315 31.41 -39.15 -10.85
N GLU A 316 32.37 -39.40 -11.76
CA GLU A 316 32.70 -38.67 -13.00
C GLU A 316 32.40 -39.49 -14.28
N GLY A 317 31.95 -38.83 -15.38
CA GLY A 317 32.44 -39.11 -16.75
C GLY A 317 31.48 -39.65 -17.86
N ALA A 318 31.00 -38.78 -18.77
CA ALA A 318 30.71 -39.04 -20.20
C ALA A 318 30.50 -37.70 -20.95
N GLY A 319 31.27 -37.41 -21.99
CA GLY A 319 31.36 -36.07 -22.61
C GLY A 319 30.30 -35.80 -23.70
N PRO A 320 29.73 -34.57 -23.82
CA PRO A 320 28.33 -34.46 -24.23
C PRO A 320 28.05 -33.70 -25.53
N GLN A 321 26.86 -33.99 -26.03
CA GLN A 321 26.18 -33.49 -27.22
C GLN A 321 25.93 -31.97 -27.13
N THR A 322 26.06 -31.24 -28.23
CA THR A 322 25.97 -29.77 -28.25
C THR A 322 24.53 -29.25 -28.11
N LEU A 323 24.24 -28.32 -27.18
CA LEU A 323 22.88 -27.77 -26.90
C LEU A 323 22.79 -26.24 -27.06
N ALA A 324 21.65 -25.70 -27.52
CA ALA A 324 21.43 -24.25 -27.71
C ALA A 324 19.93 -23.88 -27.57
N SER A 325 19.59 -22.58 -27.64
CA SER A 325 18.19 -22.15 -27.48
C SER A 325 17.26 -22.72 -28.56
N GLY A 326 16.11 -23.23 -28.11
CA GLY A 326 15.17 -24.04 -28.90
C GLY A 326 15.37 -25.56 -28.74
N ALA A 327 16.35 -26.00 -27.93
CA ALA A 327 16.53 -27.41 -27.57
C ALA A 327 15.75 -27.81 -26.31
N ALA A 328 15.38 -29.09 -26.17
CA ALA A 328 14.63 -29.59 -25.02
C ALA A 328 14.96 -31.08 -24.69
N GLY A 329 14.66 -31.52 -23.47
CA GLY A 329 14.75 -32.92 -23.01
C GLY A 329 15.69 -33.14 -21.80
N ASP A 330 15.82 -34.39 -21.33
CA ASP A 330 16.44 -34.78 -20.06
C ASP A 330 17.88 -34.27 -19.82
N LEU A 331 18.64 -34.06 -20.91
CA LEU A 331 20.00 -33.51 -20.83
C LEU A 331 19.97 -31.99 -20.55
N VAL A 332 18.93 -31.28 -20.99
CA VAL A 332 18.64 -29.87 -20.65
C VAL A 332 18.14 -29.77 -19.21
N GLU A 333 17.35 -30.71 -18.71
CA GLU A 333 16.98 -30.74 -17.29
C GLU A 333 18.17 -31.05 -16.40
N ALA A 334 19.00 -32.04 -16.75
CA ALA A 334 20.23 -32.33 -16.03
C ALA A 334 21.19 -31.15 -16.11
N LEU A 335 21.25 -30.43 -17.23
CA LEU A 335 21.96 -29.17 -17.36
C LEU A 335 21.35 -28.08 -16.48
N GLN A 336 20.04 -27.86 -16.47
CA GLN A 336 19.39 -26.86 -15.62
C GLN A 336 19.53 -27.21 -14.14
N ARG A 337 19.41 -28.49 -13.74
CA ARG A 337 19.72 -29.02 -12.40
C ARG A 337 21.19 -28.83 -12.08
N THR A 338 22.09 -29.06 -13.03
CA THR A 338 23.54 -28.90 -12.88
C THR A 338 23.94 -27.43 -12.85
N LEU A 339 23.31 -26.55 -13.61
CA LEU A 339 23.51 -25.10 -13.57
C LEU A 339 22.88 -24.58 -12.27
N ASN A 340 21.68 -25.01 -11.92
CA ASN A 340 21.03 -24.74 -10.63
C ASN A 340 21.81 -25.30 -9.42
N ALA A 341 22.59 -26.37 -9.60
CA ALA A 341 23.39 -26.95 -8.54
C ALA A 341 24.85 -26.44 -8.55
N ARG A 342 25.39 -26.02 -9.70
CA ARG A 342 26.83 -25.81 -9.95
C ARG A 342 27.21 -24.51 -10.65
N SER A 343 26.33 -23.88 -11.43
CA SER A 343 26.52 -22.46 -11.74
C SER A 343 26.27 -21.68 -10.47
N LYS A 344 27.13 -20.72 -10.16
CA LYS A 344 26.91 -19.81 -9.06
C LYS A 344 26.97 -18.35 -9.49
N PRO A 345 25.90 -17.58 -9.24
CA PRO A 345 24.68 -17.99 -8.58
C PRO A 345 23.97 -19.07 -9.40
N SER A 346 23.51 -20.11 -8.69
CA SER A 346 22.50 -21.02 -9.22
C SER A 346 21.46 -20.16 -9.90
N PRO A 347 21.22 -20.34 -11.20
CA PRO A 347 20.40 -19.43 -11.98
C PRO A 347 18.92 -19.52 -11.57
N GLY A 348 18.51 -20.52 -10.77
CA GLY A 348 17.12 -20.64 -10.30
C GLY A 348 16.14 -20.96 -11.43
N LEU A 349 16.66 -21.63 -12.46
CA LEU A 349 15.88 -22.08 -13.62
C LEU A 349 14.79 -23.04 -13.14
N SER A 350 13.58 -22.92 -13.67
CA SER A 350 12.63 -24.03 -13.65
C SER A 350 13.30 -25.21 -14.33
N VAL A 351 13.31 -26.37 -13.67
CA VAL A 351 13.82 -27.59 -14.28
C VAL A 351 12.67 -28.18 -15.06
N ASP A 352 12.48 -27.60 -16.23
CA ASP A 352 11.37 -27.85 -17.16
C ASP A 352 11.83 -28.56 -18.43
N GLY A 353 13.14 -28.76 -18.57
CA GLY A 353 13.76 -29.45 -19.69
C GLY A 353 13.79 -28.62 -20.95
N ASP A 354 13.46 -27.34 -20.86
CA ASP A 354 13.32 -26.46 -22.01
C ASP A 354 14.42 -25.39 -22.04
N PHE A 355 15.19 -25.37 -23.12
CA PHE A 355 16.33 -24.48 -23.28
C PHE A 355 15.86 -23.13 -23.83
N GLY A 356 15.13 -22.39 -22.98
CA GLY A 356 14.60 -21.05 -23.27
C GLY A 356 15.61 -19.91 -23.00
N PRO A 357 15.18 -18.64 -23.11
CA PRO A 357 16.06 -17.48 -22.99
C PRO A 357 16.80 -17.39 -21.65
N ALA A 358 16.16 -17.84 -20.55
CA ALA A 358 16.78 -17.93 -19.22
C ALA A 358 17.84 -19.04 -19.12
N THR A 359 17.62 -20.22 -19.73
CA THR A 359 18.59 -21.32 -19.79
C THR A 359 19.78 -20.96 -20.70
N GLN A 360 19.51 -20.30 -21.82
CA GLN A 360 20.54 -19.81 -22.74
C GLN A 360 21.41 -18.72 -22.14
N ALA A 361 20.81 -17.76 -21.44
CA ALA A 361 21.58 -16.76 -20.71
C ALA A 361 22.42 -17.40 -19.59
N ALA A 362 21.89 -18.43 -18.91
CA ALA A 362 22.62 -19.17 -17.88
C ALA A 362 23.81 -19.97 -18.46
N VAL A 363 23.71 -20.49 -19.68
CA VAL A 363 24.81 -21.16 -20.38
C VAL A 363 25.84 -20.18 -20.92
N MET A 364 25.43 -19.09 -21.56
CA MET A 364 26.34 -18.02 -22.04
C MET A 364 27.17 -17.51 -20.87
N ALA A 365 26.52 -17.29 -19.73
CA ALA A 365 27.18 -16.88 -18.52
C ALA A 365 28.10 -17.98 -17.96
N PHE A 366 27.69 -19.25 -17.98
CA PHE A 366 28.55 -20.36 -17.58
C PHE A 366 29.80 -20.49 -18.48
N GLN A 367 29.67 -20.32 -19.79
CA GLN A 367 30.78 -20.39 -20.76
C GLN A 367 31.76 -19.24 -20.61
N ARG A 368 31.23 -18.00 -20.61
CA ARG A 368 32.01 -16.78 -20.44
C ARG A 368 32.83 -16.83 -19.16
N SER A 369 32.26 -17.41 -18.10
CA SER A 369 32.89 -17.56 -16.79
C SER A 369 33.86 -18.74 -16.67
N HIS A 370 33.95 -19.59 -17.68
CA HIS A 370 34.94 -20.66 -17.75
C HIS A 370 35.96 -20.41 -18.86
N ASP A 371 36.12 -19.15 -19.29
CA ASP A 371 36.98 -18.70 -20.41
C ASP A 371 36.72 -19.50 -21.70
N LEU A 372 35.46 -19.88 -21.89
CA LEU A 372 34.92 -20.50 -23.09
C LEU A 372 34.13 -19.46 -23.91
N PRO A 373 33.95 -19.68 -25.22
CA PRO A 373 33.17 -18.77 -26.07
C PRO A 373 31.72 -18.67 -25.58
N ASP A 374 31.25 -17.45 -25.37
CA ASP A 374 30.04 -17.11 -24.64
C ASP A 374 28.81 -16.95 -25.54
N ASP A 375 28.63 -17.91 -26.44
CA ASP A 375 27.64 -17.89 -27.53
C ASP A 375 26.30 -18.53 -27.15
N GLY A 376 26.23 -19.20 -25.99
CA GLY A 376 25.01 -19.80 -25.43
C GLY A 376 24.77 -21.20 -25.91
N VAL A 377 25.78 -21.81 -26.53
CA VAL A 377 25.76 -23.14 -27.10
C VAL A 377 26.62 -24.07 -26.24
N VAL A 378 26.01 -24.90 -25.39
CA VAL A 378 26.71 -25.87 -24.53
C VAL A 378 27.40 -26.93 -25.40
N ASP A 379 28.65 -26.69 -25.75
CA ASP A 379 29.48 -27.59 -26.55
C ASP A 379 30.40 -28.47 -25.69
N ALA A 380 31.24 -29.28 -26.32
CA ALA A 380 32.09 -30.25 -25.64
C ALA A 380 33.01 -29.61 -24.57
N ALA A 381 33.44 -28.36 -24.77
CA ALA A 381 34.27 -27.64 -23.82
C ALA A 381 33.43 -27.11 -22.64
N THR A 382 32.23 -26.60 -22.93
CA THR A 382 31.28 -26.12 -21.93
C THR A 382 30.84 -27.24 -20.99
N TRP A 383 30.57 -28.40 -21.55
CA TRP A 383 30.21 -29.58 -20.79
C TRP A 383 31.34 -30.16 -19.94
N GLN A 384 32.55 -30.19 -20.49
CA GLN A 384 33.70 -30.63 -19.73
C GLN A 384 33.97 -29.67 -18.56
N ALA A 385 33.67 -28.38 -18.72
CA ALA A 385 33.71 -27.38 -17.65
C ALA A 385 32.55 -27.54 -16.63
N LEU A 386 31.35 -27.96 -17.07
CA LEU A 386 30.22 -28.26 -16.17
C LEU A 386 30.45 -29.48 -15.25
N GLY A 387 31.37 -30.37 -15.64
CA GLY A 387 31.70 -31.58 -14.89
C GLY A 387 30.56 -32.61 -14.86
N ALA A 388 30.71 -33.64 -14.01
CA ALA A 388 29.86 -34.83 -14.03
C ALA A 388 28.42 -34.57 -13.58
N LEU A 389 27.44 -34.46 -14.46
CA LEU A 389 26.12 -33.84 -14.20
C LEU A 389 25.42 -34.20 -12.87
N VAL A 390 24.77 -33.22 -12.25
CA VAL A 390 23.82 -33.43 -11.13
C VAL A 390 22.52 -33.94 -11.73
N THR A 391 22.25 -35.22 -11.52
CA THR A 391 21.09 -35.89 -12.11
C THR A 391 19.92 -36.08 -11.13
N ASP A 392 20.14 -35.93 -9.80
CA ASP A 392 19.11 -36.20 -8.77
C ASP A 392 18.78 -34.97 -7.90
N GLU A 393 17.49 -34.78 -7.56
CA GLU A 393 16.94 -33.71 -6.70
C GLU A 393 17.39 -33.84 -5.22
N GLN A 394 17.34 -32.74 -4.42
CA GLN A 394 17.06 -32.94 -3.00
C GLN A 394 15.57 -33.25 -2.92
N PRO A 395 15.18 -34.48 -2.56
CA PRO A 395 13.79 -34.88 -2.60
C PRO A 395 13.00 -34.00 -1.64
N MET A 396 11.92 -33.41 -2.13
CA MET A 396 10.85 -32.94 -1.26
C MET A 396 10.48 -34.11 -0.33
N PRO A 397 10.33 -33.89 0.99
CA PRO A 397 10.14 -34.98 1.94
C PRO A 397 9.03 -35.91 1.47
N PRO A 398 9.15 -37.23 1.68
CA PRO A 398 8.09 -38.16 1.32
C PRO A 398 6.74 -37.67 1.87
N PRO A 399 5.62 -37.79 1.13
CA PRO A 399 4.30 -37.40 1.60
C PRO A 399 3.99 -37.91 3.01
N GLU A 400 4.45 -39.11 3.35
CA GLU A 400 4.30 -39.72 4.67
C GLU A 400 4.89 -38.85 5.80
N GLU A 401 6.04 -38.20 5.60
CA GLU A 401 6.68 -37.34 6.59
C GLU A 401 5.88 -36.04 6.80
N ILE A 402 5.42 -35.42 5.72
CA ILE A 402 4.65 -34.18 5.76
C ILE A 402 3.26 -34.41 6.34
N ASN A 403 2.59 -35.49 5.93
CA ASN A 403 1.21 -35.79 6.26
C ASN A 403 1.05 -36.32 7.69
N THR A 404 2.12 -36.81 8.31
CA THR A 404 2.13 -37.22 9.72
C THR A 404 2.63 -36.13 10.68
N GLN A 405 3.09 -34.99 10.16
CA GLN A 405 3.61 -33.91 10.98
C GLN A 405 2.48 -33.17 11.73
N THR A 406 2.53 -33.21 13.07
CA THR A 406 1.64 -32.41 13.92
C THR A 406 2.21 -31.00 14.08
N LEU A 407 1.49 -29.99 13.61
CA LEU A 407 1.87 -28.59 13.78
C LEU A 407 1.22 -27.98 15.04
N PRO A 408 1.96 -27.25 15.89
CA PRO A 408 1.44 -26.74 17.15
C PRO A 408 0.30 -25.73 16.93
N PRO A 409 -0.78 -25.78 17.73
CA PRO A 409 -1.87 -24.80 17.69
C PRO A 409 -1.49 -23.52 18.45
N ARG A 410 -2.10 -22.41 18.05
CA ARG A 410 -2.15 -21.15 18.80
C ARG A 410 -3.36 -21.16 19.75
N PRO A 411 -3.31 -20.43 20.87
CA PRO A 411 -4.45 -20.29 21.79
C PRO A 411 -5.71 -19.76 21.10
N ALA A 412 -6.88 -20.03 21.68
CA ALA A 412 -8.16 -19.51 21.20
C ALA A 412 -8.22 -17.99 21.34
N ASP A 413 -9.02 -17.34 20.48
CA ASP A 413 -9.24 -15.91 20.58
C ASP A 413 -10.00 -15.54 21.86
N ALA A 414 -9.52 -14.48 22.52
CA ALA A 414 -10.26 -13.82 23.58
C ALA A 414 -11.50 -13.11 23.00
N LEU A 415 -12.56 -12.99 23.80
CA LEU A 415 -13.86 -12.43 23.39
C LEU A 415 -13.95 -10.90 23.54
N ASP A 416 -12.86 -10.27 23.99
CA ASP A 416 -12.71 -8.83 24.05
C ASP A 416 -12.30 -8.27 22.67
N GLY A 417 -13.06 -7.29 22.18
CA GLY A 417 -12.78 -6.63 20.91
C GLY A 417 -13.96 -5.80 20.40
N PRO A 418 -13.72 -4.66 19.72
CA PRO A 418 -14.77 -3.81 19.19
C PRO A 418 -15.49 -4.49 18.00
N PRO A 419 -16.78 -4.18 17.76
CA PRO A 419 -17.61 -4.83 16.72
C PRO A 419 -17.35 -4.30 15.29
N PHE A 420 -16.20 -3.68 15.04
CA PHE A 420 -15.92 -3.00 13.78
C PHE A 420 -15.45 -3.97 12.69
N VAL A 421 -15.96 -3.79 11.48
CA VAL A 421 -15.60 -4.55 10.27
C VAL A 421 -15.42 -3.65 9.06
N THR A 422 -14.53 -4.04 8.15
CA THR A 422 -14.20 -3.29 6.92
C THR A 422 -14.88 -3.84 5.66
N CYS A 423 -15.40 -5.07 5.72
CA CYS A 423 -15.99 -5.76 4.59
C CYS A 423 -17.30 -5.15 4.06
N LYS A 424 -17.57 -5.41 2.76
CA LYS A 424 -18.75 -4.93 2.02
C LYS A 424 -20.02 -5.72 2.31
N ALA A 425 -19.87 -6.98 2.70
CA ALA A 425 -20.95 -7.87 3.10
C ALA A 425 -20.39 -9.00 3.97
N TRP A 426 -21.20 -9.49 4.90
CA TRP A 426 -20.87 -10.66 5.71
C TRP A 426 -22.12 -11.39 6.20
N SER A 427 -22.02 -12.70 6.42
CA SER A 427 -23.10 -13.54 6.94
C SER A 427 -22.55 -14.56 7.91
N ILE A 428 -23.24 -14.80 9.03
CA ILE A 428 -22.94 -15.82 10.04
C ILE A 428 -24.15 -16.74 10.19
N LEU A 429 -23.93 -18.04 10.08
CA LEU A 429 -24.94 -19.05 10.29
C LEU A 429 -24.49 -20.10 11.31
N ASP A 430 -25.47 -20.76 11.92
CA ASP A 430 -25.26 -21.96 12.72
C ASP A 430 -24.96 -23.14 11.81
N ALA A 431 -23.80 -23.77 11.99
CA ALA A 431 -23.33 -24.81 11.09
C ALA A 431 -24.21 -26.07 11.10
N ASP A 432 -24.89 -26.34 12.21
CA ASP A 432 -25.69 -27.55 12.40
C ASP A 432 -27.11 -27.36 11.89
N THR A 433 -27.76 -26.25 12.26
CA THR A 433 -29.16 -25.99 11.87
C THR A 433 -29.29 -25.33 10.49
N GLY A 434 -28.24 -24.63 10.02
CA GLY A 434 -28.32 -23.76 8.85
C GLY A 434 -29.10 -22.46 9.12
N GLU A 435 -29.49 -22.20 10.37
CA GLU A 435 -30.13 -20.95 10.75
C GLU A 435 -29.15 -19.79 10.55
N ARG A 436 -29.56 -18.79 9.76
CA ARG A 436 -28.80 -17.55 9.65
C ARG A 436 -28.98 -16.75 10.94
N LEU A 437 -27.88 -16.54 11.66
CA LEU A 437 -27.90 -15.92 12.98
C LEU A 437 -27.69 -14.41 12.90
N PHE A 438 -26.76 -13.97 12.05
CA PHE A 438 -26.36 -12.57 11.91
C PHE A 438 -25.88 -12.31 10.48
N GLY A 439 -25.96 -11.08 10.01
CA GLY A 439 -25.44 -10.71 8.70
C GLY A 439 -25.65 -9.23 8.43
N ASP A 440 -24.88 -8.70 7.48
CA ASP A 440 -25.15 -7.41 6.90
C ASP A 440 -24.77 -7.37 5.42
N ASN A 441 -25.68 -6.80 4.62
CA ASN A 441 -25.64 -6.82 3.16
C ASN A 441 -25.40 -8.25 2.59
N ASP A 442 -25.88 -9.24 3.33
CA ASP A 442 -25.50 -10.64 3.21
C ASP A 442 -26.02 -11.31 1.93
N ASP A 443 -27.16 -10.87 1.41
CA ASP A 443 -27.73 -11.34 0.14
C ASP A 443 -27.20 -10.57 -1.10
N ALA A 444 -26.31 -9.59 -0.93
CA ALA A 444 -25.80 -8.81 -2.07
C ALA A 444 -24.84 -9.62 -2.95
N PRO A 445 -25.06 -9.70 -4.27
CA PRO A 445 -24.16 -10.39 -5.19
C PRO A 445 -22.89 -9.57 -5.41
N LEU A 446 -21.76 -10.06 -4.88
CA LEU A 446 -20.44 -9.43 -4.97
C LEU A 446 -19.43 -10.37 -5.64
N ASP A 447 -18.31 -9.80 -6.11
CA ASP A 447 -17.19 -10.63 -6.58
C ASP A 447 -16.64 -11.47 -5.42
N MET A 448 -16.51 -12.77 -5.64
CA MET A 448 -16.21 -13.75 -4.57
C MET A 448 -14.76 -14.27 -4.58
N ALA A 449 -14.00 -13.96 -5.62
CA ALA A 449 -12.64 -14.44 -5.84
C ALA A 449 -12.52 -15.97 -5.65
N SER A 450 -11.37 -16.47 -5.15
CA SER A 450 -11.11 -17.91 -4.99
C SER A 450 -12.00 -18.66 -3.99
N THR A 451 -12.95 -17.99 -3.30
CA THR A 451 -13.99 -18.71 -2.55
C THR A 451 -14.90 -19.51 -3.49
N THR A 452 -14.91 -19.19 -4.78
CA THR A 452 -15.41 -20.02 -5.90
C THR A 452 -15.04 -21.49 -5.81
N LYS A 453 -13.80 -21.79 -5.36
CA LYS A 453 -13.29 -23.16 -5.30
C LYS A 453 -14.03 -24.04 -4.28
N ILE A 454 -14.83 -23.45 -3.40
CA ILE A 454 -15.77 -24.20 -2.55
C ILE A 454 -16.80 -24.92 -3.44
N MET A 455 -17.38 -24.22 -4.44
CA MET A 455 -18.33 -24.83 -5.39
C MET A 455 -17.64 -25.85 -6.29
N THR A 456 -16.46 -25.53 -6.82
CA THR A 456 -15.67 -26.45 -7.64
C THR A 456 -15.39 -27.76 -6.90
N ALA A 457 -14.94 -27.67 -5.64
CA ALA A 457 -14.72 -28.84 -4.80
C ALA A 457 -16.03 -29.55 -4.43
N TYR A 458 -17.11 -28.80 -4.15
CA TYR A 458 -18.41 -29.36 -3.83
C TYR A 458 -18.93 -30.26 -4.96
N VAL A 459 -18.93 -29.79 -6.20
CA VAL A 459 -19.38 -30.58 -7.37
C VAL A 459 -18.58 -31.89 -7.51
N VAL A 460 -17.25 -31.81 -7.41
CA VAL A 460 -16.37 -32.99 -7.52
C VAL A 460 -16.59 -33.97 -6.37
N ILE A 461 -16.56 -33.48 -5.13
CA ILE A 461 -16.65 -34.34 -3.93
C ILE A 461 -18.05 -34.91 -3.78
N ASN A 462 -19.10 -34.17 -4.16
CA ASN A 462 -20.47 -34.68 -4.16
C ASN A 462 -20.64 -35.80 -5.18
N TYR A 463 -20.11 -35.66 -6.40
CA TYR A 463 -20.09 -36.75 -7.38
C TYR A 463 -19.30 -37.98 -6.86
N ALA A 464 -18.16 -37.74 -6.22
CA ALA A 464 -17.32 -38.79 -5.62
C ALA A 464 -17.99 -39.48 -4.41
N ALA A 465 -18.98 -38.87 -3.76
CA ALA A 465 -19.71 -39.52 -2.67
C ALA A 465 -20.50 -40.74 -3.17
N ASP A 466 -21.05 -40.67 -4.39
CA ASP A 466 -21.75 -41.78 -5.05
C ASP A 466 -20.79 -42.67 -5.86
N HIS A 467 -19.64 -42.14 -6.24
CA HIS A 467 -18.63 -42.82 -7.07
C HIS A 467 -17.24 -42.74 -6.42
N PRO A 468 -17.01 -43.37 -5.26
CA PRO A 468 -15.78 -43.18 -4.48
C PRO A 468 -14.50 -43.55 -5.25
N ASP A 469 -14.61 -44.50 -6.19
CA ASP A 469 -13.50 -44.93 -7.05
C ASP A 469 -12.92 -43.77 -7.90
N VAL A 470 -13.68 -42.68 -8.13
CA VAL A 470 -13.16 -41.53 -8.89
C VAL A 470 -12.08 -40.76 -8.15
N LEU A 471 -11.97 -40.89 -6.82
CA LEU A 471 -10.90 -40.23 -6.06
C LEU A 471 -9.52 -40.81 -6.39
N GLU A 472 -9.49 -42.08 -6.79
CA GLU A 472 -8.28 -42.79 -7.21
C GLU A 472 -8.01 -42.63 -8.72
N GLU A 473 -8.94 -42.06 -9.48
CA GLU A 473 -8.71 -41.75 -10.89
C GLU A 473 -7.59 -40.73 -11.03
N THR A 474 -6.72 -40.98 -12.00
CA THR A 474 -5.61 -40.09 -12.31
C THR A 474 -6.04 -38.99 -13.28
N ILE A 475 -5.77 -37.73 -12.93
CA ILE A 475 -5.92 -36.57 -13.80
C ILE A 475 -4.56 -36.28 -14.44
N THR A 476 -4.54 -36.03 -15.74
CA THR A 476 -3.37 -35.47 -16.44
C THR A 476 -3.62 -33.99 -16.69
N PHE A 477 -2.69 -33.14 -16.25
CA PHE A 477 -2.80 -31.70 -16.43
C PHE A 477 -2.72 -31.33 -17.91
N SER A 478 -3.69 -30.55 -18.38
CA SER A 478 -3.69 -29.98 -19.73
C SER A 478 -2.81 -28.72 -19.78
N GLN A 479 -2.48 -28.27 -20.99
CA GLN A 479 -1.83 -26.97 -21.17
C GLN A 479 -2.71 -25.82 -20.66
N ARG A 480 -4.04 -25.91 -20.85
CA ARG A 480 -5.00 -24.94 -20.34
C ARG A 480 -4.93 -24.83 -18.82
N ALA A 481 -4.74 -25.95 -18.12
CA ALA A 481 -4.59 -25.97 -16.68
C ALA A 481 -3.25 -25.34 -16.24
N ASP A 482 -2.14 -25.57 -16.93
CA ASP A 482 -0.83 -24.96 -16.57
C ASP A 482 -0.78 -23.45 -16.88
N ASP A 483 -1.42 -23.01 -17.97
CA ASP A 483 -1.38 -21.61 -18.43
C ASP A 483 -2.23 -20.64 -17.57
N VAL A 484 -3.10 -21.17 -16.70
CA VAL A 484 -4.00 -20.31 -15.92
C VAL A 484 -3.23 -19.51 -14.87
N ILE A 485 -3.34 -18.18 -14.97
CA ILE A 485 -2.63 -17.25 -14.09
C ILE A 485 -3.19 -17.27 -12.66
N GLY A 486 -2.36 -16.89 -11.69
CA GLY A 486 -2.74 -16.70 -10.29
C GLY A 486 -2.14 -17.75 -9.35
N SER A 487 -2.84 -18.06 -8.26
CA SER A 487 -2.43 -19.13 -7.32
C SER A 487 -2.41 -20.48 -8.03
N SER A 488 -1.42 -21.33 -7.72
CA SER A 488 -1.19 -22.60 -8.43
C SER A 488 -0.89 -23.74 -7.45
N SER A 489 -1.21 -24.96 -7.86
CA SER A 489 -0.80 -26.23 -7.25
C SER A 489 0.62 -26.65 -7.65
N GLU A 490 1.26 -25.90 -8.55
CA GLU A 490 2.60 -26.10 -9.08
C GLU A 490 2.74 -27.40 -9.90
N LEU A 491 1.63 -27.90 -10.47
CA LEU A 491 1.65 -29.02 -11.40
C LEU A 491 1.70 -28.50 -12.85
N LYS A 492 2.44 -29.22 -13.68
CA LYS A 492 2.77 -28.85 -15.06
C LYS A 492 1.99 -29.67 -16.07
N ALA A 493 1.82 -29.13 -17.27
CA ALA A 493 1.16 -29.83 -18.35
C ALA A 493 1.79 -31.23 -18.57
N GLY A 494 0.96 -32.26 -18.62
CA GLY A 494 1.37 -33.66 -18.75
C GLY A 494 1.71 -34.36 -17.44
N GLU A 495 1.87 -33.64 -16.32
CA GLU A 495 1.96 -34.26 -15.00
C GLU A 495 0.61 -34.78 -14.52
N LYS A 496 0.68 -35.76 -13.63
CA LYS A 496 -0.44 -36.55 -13.17
C LYS A 496 -0.47 -36.68 -11.66
N THR A 497 -1.67 -36.64 -11.13
CA THR A 497 -1.96 -36.99 -9.74
C THR A 497 -3.39 -37.51 -9.63
N THR A 498 -3.77 -38.12 -8.52
CA THR A 498 -5.14 -38.60 -8.34
C THR A 498 -6.09 -37.43 -8.07
N VAL A 499 -7.38 -37.61 -8.36
CA VAL A 499 -8.41 -36.63 -8.00
C VAL A 499 -8.34 -36.29 -6.51
N GLY A 500 -8.18 -37.30 -5.65
CA GLY A 500 -8.09 -37.14 -4.20
C GLY A 500 -6.94 -36.23 -3.77
N GLU A 501 -5.75 -36.42 -4.33
CA GLU A 501 -4.59 -35.57 -4.07
C GLU A 501 -4.81 -34.15 -4.64
N LEU A 502 -5.34 -34.05 -5.86
CA LEU A 502 -5.55 -32.77 -6.52
C LEU A 502 -6.53 -31.85 -5.78
N LEU A 503 -7.50 -32.40 -5.05
CA LEU A 503 -8.39 -31.62 -4.20
C LEU A 503 -7.63 -30.87 -3.08
N TYR A 504 -6.49 -31.40 -2.60
CA TYR A 504 -5.59 -30.65 -1.71
C TYR A 504 -4.88 -29.50 -2.46
N GLY A 505 -4.38 -29.75 -3.67
CA GLY A 505 -3.81 -28.72 -4.55
C GLY A 505 -4.81 -27.62 -4.92
N LEU A 506 -6.10 -27.93 -5.02
CA LEU A 506 -7.17 -26.97 -5.23
C LEU A 506 -7.38 -26.07 -4.00
N LEU A 507 -7.50 -26.67 -2.80
CA LEU A 507 -8.05 -25.99 -1.62
C LEU A 507 -6.99 -25.35 -0.71
N LEU A 508 -5.81 -25.97 -0.57
CA LEU A 508 -4.76 -25.48 0.33
C LEU A 508 -4.04 -24.25 -0.25
N PRO A 509 -3.28 -24.37 -1.36
CA PRO A 509 -2.54 -23.26 -1.97
C PRO A 509 -3.45 -22.40 -2.86
N SER A 510 -4.73 -22.79 -3.01
CA SER A 510 -5.72 -22.14 -3.86
C SER A 510 -5.48 -22.32 -5.36
N GLY A 511 -4.96 -23.47 -5.82
CA GLY A 511 -4.54 -23.70 -7.20
C GLY A 511 -5.62 -23.49 -8.25
N ASN A 512 -5.42 -22.53 -9.16
CA ASN A 512 -6.27 -22.26 -10.31
C ASN A 512 -6.11 -23.37 -11.36
N ASP A 513 -4.88 -23.81 -11.57
CA ASP A 513 -4.49 -24.95 -12.40
C ASP A 513 -5.25 -26.23 -12.01
N ALA A 514 -5.26 -26.55 -10.72
CA ALA A 514 -6.01 -27.67 -10.17
C ALA A 514 -7.52 -27.55 -10.45
N SER A 515 -8.08 -26.34 -10.38
CA SER A 515 -9.51 -26.12 -10.64
C SER A 515 -9.88 -26.31 -12.11
N VAL A 516 -8.99 -25.97 -13.04
CA VAL A 516 -9.20 -26.16 -14.47
C VAL A 516 -9.09 -27.65 -14.81
N ALA A 517 -8.05 -28.32 -14.31
CA ALA A 517 -7.82 -29.74 -14.54
C ALA A 517 -8.99 -30.61 -14.00
N LEU A 518 -9.50 -30.29 -12.81
CA LEU A 518 -10.69 -30.96 -12.27
C LEU A 518 -11.93 -30.71 -13.15
N ALA A 519 -12.14 -29.48 -13.61
CA ALA A 519 -13.29 -29.15 -14.45
C ALA A 519 -13.26 -29.88 -15.81
N GLU A 520 -12.10 -29.93 -16.46
CA GLU A 520 -11.92 -30.68 -17.71
C GLU A 520 -12.15 -32.19 -17.52
N HIS A 521 -11.72 -32.75 -16.38
CA HIS A 521 -11.90 -34.16 -16.07
C HIS A 521 -13.35 -34.53 -15.76
N PHE A 522 -14.07 -33.69 -15.03
CA PHE A 522 -15.42 -33.99 -14.56
C PHE A 522 -16.54 -33.47 -15.45
N GLY A 523 -16.31 -32.47 -16.28
CA GLY A 523 -17.33 -31.75 -17.04
C GLY A 523 -18.42 -32.60 -17.68
N LYS A 524 -18.01 -33.60 -18.48
CA LYS A 524 -18.94 -34.52 -19.16
C LYS A 524 -19.75 -35.42 -18.21
N ARG A 525 -19.26 -35.66 -17.01
CA ARG A 525 -19.88 -36.55 -16.00
C ARG A 525 -20.92 -35.82 -15.16
N VAL A 526 -20.72 -34.52 -14.95
CA VAL A 526 -21.58 -33.67 -14.12
C VAL A 526 -22.49 -32.75 -14.95
N ALA A 527 -22.36 -32.79 -16.27
CA ALA A 527 -23.15 -31.97 -17.18
C ALA A 527 -24.68 -32.19 -16.99
N PRO A 528 -25.50 -31.12 -17.02
CA PRO A 528 -26.95 -31.23 -17.01
C PRO A 528 -27.48 -32.00 -18.25
N ALA A 529 -28.59 -32.73 -18.09
CA ALA A 529 -29.16 -33.60 -19.13
C ALA A 529 -29.52 -32.90 -20.46
N ASP A 530 -29.70 -31.57 -20.44
CA ASP A 530 -30.20 -30.77 -21.56
C ASP A 530 -29.12 -29.88 -22.23
N GLY A 531 -27.85 -29.95 -21.79
CA GLY A 531 -26.77 -29.10 -22.31
C GLY A 531 -25.93 -29.77 -23.40
N ASP A 532 -26.16 -29.46 -24.68
CA ASP A 532 -25.36 -29.99 -25.82
C ASP A 532 -24.21 -29.07 -26.29
N GLY A 533 -24.17 -27.82 -25.83
CA GLY A 533 -23.22 -26.82 -26.33
C GLY A 533 -22.11 -26.53 -25.33
N GLY A 534 -20.90 -27.05 -25.61
CA GLY A 534 -19.67 -26.59 -24.95
C GLY A 534 -18.61 -27.65 -24.73
N ASP A 535 -17.38 -27.22 -24.42
CA ASP A 535 -16.30 -28.14 -24.02
C ASP A 535 -16.50 -28.66 -22.59
N ALA A 536 -15.65 -29.61 -22.14
CA ALA A 536 -15.80 -30.19 -20.79
C ALA A 536 -15.69 -29.14 -19.67
N TYR A 537 -14.88 -28.10 -19.85
CA TYR A 537 -14.77 -27.04 -18.85
C TYR A 537 -16.07 -26.23 -18.75
N GLU A 538 -16.66 -25.86 -19.89
CA GLU A 538 -17.94 -25.15 -19.95
C GLU A 538 -19.09 -25.99 -19.36
N GLN A 539 -19.11 -27.29 -19.63
CA GLN A 539 -20.06 -28.23 -19.03
C GLN A 539 -19.92 -28.30 -17.50
N PHE A 540 -18.69 -28.22 -16.98
CA PHE A 540 -18.46 -28.19 -15.55
C PHE A 540 -18.95 -26.88 -14.92
N VAL A 541 -18.71 -25.73 -15.56
CA VAL A 541 -19.25 -24.44 -15.10
C VAL A 541 -20.79 -24.46 -15.09
N ALA A 542 -21.42 -25.06 -16.11
CA ALA A 542 -22.87 -25.27 -16.12
C ALA A 542 -23.34 -26.14 -14.95
N ALA A 543 -22.59 -27.19 -14.60
CA ALA A 543 -22.87 -28.02 -13.43
C ALA A 543 -22.69 -27.27 -12.10
N MET A 544 -21.73 -26.35 -11.99
CA MET A 544 -21.59 -25.48 -10.82
C MET A 544 -22.83 -24.60 -10.61
N ASN A 545 -23.39 -24.04 -11.69
CA ASN A 545 -24.62 -23.25 -11.61
C ASN A 545 -25.85 -24.12 -11.32
N ALA A 546 -25.95 -25.31 -11.91
CA ALA A 546 -27.03 -26.26 -11.57
C ALA A 546 -26.98 -26.69 -10.10
N ALA A 547 -25.77 -26.89 -9.54
CA ALA A 547 -25.59 -27.16 -8.12
C ALA A 547 -25.94 -25.94 -7.26
N ALA A 548 -25.65 -24.72 -7.72
CA ALA A 548 -26.08 -23.50 -7.04
C ALA A 548 -27.62 -23.43 -6.94
N ASP A 549 -28.33 -23.73 -8.04
CA ASP A 549 -29.79 -23.78 -8.08
C ASP A 549 -30.36 -24.86 -7.16
N GLU A 550 -29.80 -26.07 -7.17
CA GLU A 550 -30.25 -27.18 -6.31
C GLU A 550 -30.06 -26.87 -4.82
N LEU A 551 -28.96 -26.19 -4.48
CA LEU A 551 -28.67 -25.76 -3.11
C LEU A 551 -29.46 -24.51 -2.69
N GLY A 552 -30.17 -23.86 -3.62
CA GLY A 552 -30.95 -22.65 -3.35
C GLY A 552 -30.08 -21.40 -3.16
N LEU A 553 -28.92 -21.33 -3.81
CA LEU A 553 -27.99 -20.20 -3.77
C LEU A 553 -28.44 -19.11 -4.75
N GLN A 554 -29.53 -18.42 -4.40
CA GLN A 554 -30.29 -17.54 -5.32
C GLN A 554 -29.52 -16.31 -5.81
N HIS A 555 -28.39 -15.97 -5.18
CA HIS A 555 -27.59 -14.78 -5.44
C HIS A 555 -26.17 -15.12 -5.90
N SER A 556 -25.96 -16.36 -6.37
CA SER A 556 -24.65 -16.86 -6.79
C SER A 556 -24.67 -17.39 -8.21
N HIS A 557 -23.68 -16.96 -9.01
CA HIS A 557 -23.50 -17.38 -10.38
C HIS A 557 -22.00 -17.52 -10.71
N PHE A 558 -21.67 -18.60 -11.43
CA PHE A 558 -20.31 -19.02 -11.73
C PHE A 558 -20.03 -18.92 -13.24
N GLU A 559 -19.02 -18.12 -13.63
CA GLU A 559 -18.52 -18.02 -15.01
C GLU A 559 -17.23 -18.82 -15.21
N ASN A 560 -16.57 -19.21 -14.12
CA ASN A 560 -15.33 -19.98 -14.12
C ASN A 560 -15.15 -20.74 -12.80
N THR A 561 -14.15 -21.61 -12.76
CA THR A 561 -13.91 -22.59 -11.69
C THR A 561 -12.91 -22.13 -10.64
N HIS A 562 -12.20 -21.02 -10.89
CA HIS A 562 -11.09 -20.57 -10.05
C HIS A 562 -11.39 -19.29 -9.27
N GLY A 563 -12.28 -18.41 -9.73
CA GLY A 563 -12.56 -17.13 -9.08
C GLY A 563 -11.87 -15.91 -9.69
N LEU A 564 -11.38 -15.98 -10.94
CA LEU A 564 -10.88 -14.75 -11.59
C LEU A 564 -12.09 -13.92 -12.01
N THR A 565 -11.94 -12.60 -11.97
CA THR A 565 -13.06 -11.68 -12.19
C THR A 565 -13.65 -11.85 -13.59
N ALA A 566 -14.96 -12.09 -13.62
CA ALA A 566 -15.80 -12.05 -14.82
C ALA A 566 -17.13 -11.37 -14.46
N LYS A 567 -17.79 -10.80 -15.46
CA LYS A 567 -18.88 -9.82 -15.25
C LYS A 567 -20.01 -10.35 -14.34
N GLU A 568 -20.52 -11.56 -14.63
CA GLU A 568 -21.60 -12.18 -13.87
C GLU A 568 -21.09 -13.20 -12.84
N HIS A 569 -19.79 -13.22 -12.55
CA HIS A 569 -19.19 -14.15 -11.59
C HIS A 569 -19.30 -13.61 -10.16
N LYS A 570 -20.48 -13.79 -9.56
CA LYS A 570 -20.85 -13.18 -8.28
C LYS A 570 -21.35 -14.22 -7.30
N ALA A 571 -21.24 -13.94 -6.01
CA ALA A 571 -21.96 -14.63 -4.96
C ALA A 571 -22.26 -13.68 -3.79
N SER A 572 -23.28 -14.01 -3.02
CA SER A 572 -23.59 -13.33 -1.77
C SER A 572 -22.87 -13.97 -0.58
N ALA A 573 -22.69 -13.21 0.51
CA ALA A 573 -22.07 -13.76 1.72
C ALA A 573 -22.93 -14.87 2.33
N ALA A 574 -24.24 -14.67 2.29
CA ALA A 574 -25.28 -15.64 2.59
C ALA A 574 -25.07 -16.99 1.88
N ASP A 575 -25.02 -16.95 0.56
CA ASP A 575 -24.95 -18.15 -0.27
C ASP A 575 -23.60 -18.85 -0.08
N LEU A 576 -22.50 -18.11 0.06
CA LEU A 576 -21.19 -18.71 0.32
C LEU A 576 -21.10 -19.36 1.69
N ALA A 577 -21.76 -18.79 2.71
CA ALA A 577 -21.85 -19.41 4.02
C ALA A 577 -22.67 -20.70 3.96
N GLU A 578 -23.81 -20.71 3.25
CA GLU A 578 -24.63 -21.92 3.06
C GLU A 578 -23.90 -22.98 2.22
N LEU A 579 -23.25 -22.58 1.13
CA LEU A 579 -22.42 -23.47 0.31
C LEU A 579 -21.31 -24.10 1.14
N ALA A 580 -20.62 -23.32 1.98
CA ALA A 580 -19.61 -23.86 2.88
C ALA A 580 -20.19 -24.82 3.90
N ARG A 581 -21.39 -24.55 4.45
CA ARG A 581 -22.09 -25.48 5.35
C ARG A 581 -22.38 -26.82 4.68
N ARG A 582 -22.90 -26.78 3.45
CA ARG A 582 -23.20 -27.97 2.64
C ARG A 582 -21.93 -28.73 2.28
N ALA A 583 -20.88 -28.04 1.88
CA ALA A 583 -19.59 -28.65 1.58
C ALA A 583 -18.95 -29.27 2.83
N LEU A 584 -19.05 -28.63 4.00
CA LEU A 584 -18.52 -29.16 5.27
C LEU A 584 -19.25 -30.41 5.78
N GLN A 585 -20.44 -30.74 5.26
CA GLN A 585 -21.10 -32.02 5.53
C GLN A 585 -20.46 -33.19 4.77
N LEU A 586 -19.70 -32.92 3.71
CA LEU A 586 -18.92 -33.92 3.00
C LEU A 586 -17.62 -34.18 3.78
N PRO A 587 -17.41 -35.38 4.36
CA PRO A 587 -16.28 -35.62 5.27
C PRO A 587 -14.91 -35.35 4.65
N LEU A 588 -14.77 -35.62 3.35
CA LEU A 588 -13.53 -35.36 2.60
C LEU A 588 -13.24 -33.86 2.49
N PHE A 589 -14.24 -33.04 2.18
CA PHE A 589 -14.06 -31.59 2.09
C PHE A 589 -13.65 -31.01 3.44
N ALA A 590 -14.35 -31.39 4.52
CA ALA A 590 -14.03 -30.96 5.88
C ALA A 590 -12.59 -31.34 6.30
N LYS A 591 -12.14 -32.56 5.94
CA LYS A 591 -10.76 -33.01 6.15
C LYS A 591 -9.75 -32.13 5.42
N ILE A 592 -10.00 -31.82 4.14
CA ILE A 592 -9.04 -31.05 3.33
C ILE A 592 -8.92 -29.61 3.83
N VAL A 593 -10.03 -28.90 4.03
CA VAL A 593 -9.97 -27.48 4.43
C VAL A 593 -9.45 -27.25 5.86
N SER A 594 -9.46 -28.29 6.70
CA SER A 594 -8.82 -28.27 8.04
C SER A 594 -7.36 -28.73 8.02
N THR A 595 -6.86 -29.21 6.88
CA THR A 595 -5.46 -29.63 6.73
C THR A 595 -4.56 -28.41 6.54
N ARG A 596 -3.52 -28.28 7.37
CA ARG A 596 -2.56 -27.15 7.32
C ARG A 596 -1.53 -27.29 6.21
N GLN A 597 -1.11 -28.52 5.93
CA GLN A 597 -0.18 -28.87 4.87
C GLN A 597 -0.43 -30.30 4.41
N HIS A 598 -0.16 -30.57 3.13
CA HIS A 598 -0.32 -31.90 2.55
C HIS A 598 0.80 -32.13 1.52
N GLY A 599 1.53 -33.23 1.69
CA GLY A 599 2.48 -33.74 0.71
C GLY A 599 1.79 -34.71 -0.23
N ALA A 600 2.13 -34.65 -1.51
CA ALA A 600 1.65 -35.58 -2.54
C ALA A 600 2.82 -36.00 -3.46
N THR A 601 2.71 -37.16 -4.08
CA THR A 601 3.61 -37.57 -5.17
C THR A 601 2.89 -37.36 -6.50
N VAL A 602 3.55 -36.66 -7.42
CA VAL A 602 3.05 -36.46 -8.78
C VAL A 602 3.89 -37.29 -9.74
N GLU A 603 3.23 -37.85 -10.75
CA GLU A 603 3.86 -38.61 -11.83
C GLU A 603 3.96 -37.72 -13.06
N GLY A 604 5.15 -37.49 -13.58
CA GLY A 604 5.34 -36.68 -14.77
C GLY A 604 5.27 -37.43 -16.09
N PRO A 605 5.33 -36.72 -17.22
CA PRO A 605 5.49 -37.31 -18.53
C PRO A 605 6.73 -38.23 -18.56
N GLY A 606 6.55 -39.49 -18.96
CA GLY A 606 7.64 -40.48 -18.94
C GLY A 606 7.80 -41.27 -17.64
N GLY A 607 6.91 -41.08 -16.66
CA GLY A 607 6.82 -41.91 -15.45
C GLY A 607 7.81 -41.53 -14.34
N TYR A 608 8.39 -40.34 -14.39
CA TYR A 608 9.14 -39.82 -13.24
C TYR A 608 8.19 -39.48 -12.10
N HIS A 609 8.67 -39.60 -10.85
CA HIS A 609 7.91 -39.20 -9.67
C HIS A 609 8.63 -38.07 -8.95
N ARG A 610 7.89 -37.02 -8.56
CA ARG A 610 8.40 -35.96 -7.66
C ARG A 610 7.38 -35.69 -6.57
N ASN A 611 7.83 -35.23 -5.41
CA ASN A 611 6.93 -34.85 -4.32
C ASN A 611 6.62 -33.34 -4.39
N VAL A 612 5.37 -32.98 -4.07
CA VAL A 612 4.91 -31.60 -3.88
C VAL A 612 4.40 -31.44 -2.45
N VAL A 613 4.48 -30.23 -1.90
CA VAL A 613 3.91 -29.90 -0.59
C VAL A 613 3.03 -28.67 -0.71
N TRP A 614 1.74 -28.86 -0.50
CA TRP A 614 0.74 -27.81 -0.51
C TRP A 614 0.49 -27.30 0.90
N LYS A 615 0.37 -25.98 1.06
CA LYS A 615 0.15 -25.33 2.36
C LYS A 615 -1.14 -24.52 2.35
N ASN A 616 -1.88 -24.55 3.44
CA ASN A 616 -3.16 -23.86 3.55
C ASN A 616 -2.97 -22.35 3.67
N THR A 617 -3.67 -21.60 2.82
CA THR A 617 -3.63 -20.13 2.79
C THR A 617 -4.42 -19.46 3.93
N ASN A 618 -5.29 -20.18 4.62
CA ASN A 618 -6.07 -19.61 5.71
C ASN A 618 -5.25 -19.46 7.00
N ARG A 619 -4.94 -18.21 7.35
CA ARG A 619 -4.17 -17.85 8.54
C ARG A 619 -4.93 -18.00 9.86
N LEU A 620 -6.23 -18.25 9.88
CA LEU A 620 -6.99 -18.54 11.11
C LEU A 620 -6.82 -19.99 11.55
N LEU A 621 -6.56 -20.92 10.63
CA LEU A 621 -6.52 -22.36 10.89
C LEU A 621 -5.56 -22.81 12.01
N PRO A 622 -4.38 -22.18 12.23
CA PRO A 622 -3.54 -22.53 13.36
C PRO A 622 -4.11 -22.11 14.73
N THR A 623 -5.14 -21.26 14.79
CA THR A 623 -5.73 -20.73 16.03
C THR A 623 -6.81 -21.68 16.55
N ALA A 624 -6.74 -22.07 17.82
CA ALA A 624 -7.71 -22.98 18.42
C ALA A 624 -9.15 -22.45 18.27
N GLY A 625 -10.06 -23.36 17.89
CA GLY A 625 -11.46 -23.06 17.61
C GLY A 625 -11.75 -22.82 16.13
N TYR A 626 -10.80 -22.39 15.30
CA TYR A 626 -11.06 -22.18 13.87
C TYR A 626 -10.91 -23.45 13.05
N PHE A 627 -11.78 -23.61 12.05
CA PHE A 627 -11.71 -24.70 11.07
C PHE A 627 -12.09 -24.18 9.67
N GLY A 628 -11.29 -24.51 8.65
CA GLY A 628 -11.57 -24.11 7.28
C GLY A 628 -11.83 -22.60 7.08
N VAL A 629 -12.36 -22.14 5.96
CA VAL A 629 -12.72 -22.93 4.77
C VAL A 629 -11.87 -22.46 3.59
N LYS A 630 -12.04 -21.22 3.13
CA LYS A 630 -11.34 -20.75 1.93
C LYS A 630 -11.14 -19.24 1.90
N THR A 631 -9.93 -18.84 1.54
CA THR A 631 -9.54 -17.46 1.21
C THR A 631 -9.82 -17.14 -0.26
N GLY A 632 -10.06 -15.87 -0.60
CA GLY A 632 -10.09 -15.40 -1.99
C GLY A 632 -9.67 -13.94 -2.12
N THR A 633 -8.87 -13.61 -3.15
CA THR A 633 -8.46 -12.23 -3.42
C THR A 633 -8.40 -11.98 -4.91
N THR A 634 -9.08 -10.94 -5.37
CA THR A 634 -8.83 -10.30 -6.67
C THR A 634 -8.97 -8.79 -6.51
N SER A 635 -8.45 -8.01 -7.45
CA SER A 635 -8.57 -6.55 -7.40
C SER A 635 -10.04 -6.08 -7.36
N ALA A 636 -10.94 -6.76 -8.07
CA ALA A 636 -12.37 -6.44 -8.06
C ALA A 636 -13.10 -6.92 -6.80
N ALA A 637 -12.78 -8.13 -6.32
CA ALA A 637 -13.41 -8.71 -5.12
C ALA A 637 -12.95 -8.06 -3.82
N GLY A 638 -11.76 -7.47 -3.80
CA GLY A 638 -11.07 -7.19 -2.55
C GLY A 638 -10.70 -8.50 -1.84
N ALA A 639 -10.64 -8.45 -0.51
CA ALA A 639 -10.25 -9.59 0.32
C ALA A 639 -11.47 -10.35 0.88
N CYS A 640 -11.65 -11.60 0.45
CA CYS A 640 -12.75 -12.48 0.87
C CYS A 640 -12.27 -13.65 1.75
N LEU A 641 -13.09 -14.09 2.68
CA LEU A 641 -12.83 -15.26 3.52
C LEU A 641 -14.15 -15.95 3.90
N VAL A 642 -14.20 -17.26 3.67
CA VAL A 642 -15.18 -18.14 4.32
C VAL A 642 -14.45 -18.97 5.37
N SER A 643 -14.94 -18.94 6.59
CA SER A 643 -14.32 -19.63 7.74
C SER A 643 -15.36 -20.31 8.61
N GLY A 644 -14.90 -21.25 9.44
CA GLY A 644 -15.66 -21.85 10.53
C GLY A 644 -14.99 -21.60 11.88
N CYS A 645 -15.79 -21.48 12.93
CA CYS A 645 -15.33 -21.36 14.31
C CYS A 645 -16.20 -22.20 15.25
N GLU A 646 -15.58 -22.97 16.14
CA GLU A 646 -16.21 -23.78 17.17
C GLU A 646 -15.87 -23.23 18.56
N ARG A 647 -16.89 -23.10 19.40
CA ARG A 647 -16.75 -22.72 20.81
C ARG A 647 -17.85 -23.38 21.64
N ASP A 648 -17.45 -23.97 22.77
CA ASP A 648 -18.37 -24.60 23.74
C ASP A 648 -19.37 -25.60 23.11
N GLY A 649 -18.91 -26.35 22.10
CA GLY A 649 -19.70 -27.36 21.38
C GLY A 649 -20.65 -26.81 20.32
N ARG A 650 -20.67 -25.49 20.09
CA ARG A 650 -21.42 -24.84 19.01
C ARG A 650 -20.49 -24.45 17.87
N ARG A 651 -20.96 -24.64 16.63
CA ARG A 651 -20.19 -24.35 15.40
C ARG A 651 -20.87 -23.28 14.57
N LEU A 652 -20.10 -22.25 14.19
CA LEU A 652 -20.55 -21.16 13.33
C LEU A 652 -19.75 -21.15 12.04
N ILE A 653 -20.42 -20.86 10.93
CA ILE A 653 -19.80 -20.61 9.63
C ILE A 653 -20.06 -19.17 9.24
N MET A 654 -19.05 -18.53 8.66
CA MET A 654 -19.13 -17.14 8.27
C MET A 654 -18.49 -16.93 6.91
N ALA A 655 -19.11 -16.06 6.12
CA ALA A 655 -18.52 -15.50 4.91
C ALA A 655 -18.32 -13.99 5.08
N VAL A 656 -17.17 -13.50 4.64
CA VAL A 656 -16.79 -12.08 4.59
C VAL A 656 -16.40 -11.78 3.15
N LEU A 657 -17.05 -10.78 2.54
CA LEU A 657 -16.81 -10.36 1.16
C LEU A 657 -16.33 -8.91 1.09
N GLY A 658 -15.24 -8.70 0.35
CA GLY A 658 -14.72 -7.36 0.06
C GLY A 658 -14.17 -6.60 1.27
N ALA A 659 -13.39 -7.25 2.14
CA ALA A 659 -12.61 -6.54 3.16
C ALA A 659 -11.58 -5.59 2.52
N ALA A 660 -11.28 -4.49 3.23
CA ALA A 660 -10.49 -3.36 2.69
C ALA A 660 -9.05 -3.74 2.30
N ALA A 661 -8.47 -4.77 2.94
CA ALA A 661 -7.16 -5.30 2.61
C ALA A 661 -7.06 -6.79 2.95
N SER A 662 -6.01 -7.45 2.46
CA SER A 662 -5.81 -8.89 2.66
C SER A 662 -5.74 -9.30 4.12
N ASP A 663 -5.11 -8.49 4.98
CA ASP A 663 -5.06 -8.77 6.41
C ASP A 663 -6.37 -8.40 7.12
N SER A 664 -7.10 -7.40 6.63
CA SER A 664 -8.37 -6.94 7.20
C SER A 664 -9.43 -8.04 7.19
N ARG A 665 -9.44 -8.97 6.22
CA ARG A 665 -10.40 -10.11 6.24
C ARG A 665 -10.29 -10.95 7.52
N TYR A 666 -9.07 -11.11 8.05
CA TYR A 666 -8.84 -11.90 9.26
C TYR A 666 -9.22 -11.10 10.51
N ALA A 667 -8.99 -9.79 10.50
CA ALA A 667 -9.46 -8.91 11.56
C ALA A 667 -10.99 -8.86 11.61
N ASP A 668 -11.64 -8.64 10.48
CA ASP A 668 -13.10 -8.64 10.32
C ASP A 668 -13.69 -9.97 10.81
N SER A 669 -13.14 -11.10 10.35
CA SER A 669 -13.62 -12.40 10.78
C SER A 669 -13.48 -12.64 12.29
N ARG A 670 -12.32 -12.30 12.88
CA ARG A 670 -12.11 -12.46 14.33
C ARG A 670 -13.04 -11.55 15.13
N ASN A 671 -13.24 -10.30 14.69
CA ASN A 671 -14.15 -9.36 15.36
C ASN A 671 -15.60 -9.85 15.29
N LEU A 672 -16.05 -10.32 14.13
CA LEU A 672 -17.40 -10.86 13.94
C LEU A 672 -17.66 -12.11 14.79
N TYR A 673 -16.73 -13.07 14.85
CA TYR A 673 -16.91 -14.23 15.72
C TYR A 673 -16.93 -13.86 17.20
N ARG A 674 -16.01 -13.00 17.66
CA ARG A 674 -16.00 -12.53 19.05
C ARG A 674 -17.33 -11.88 19.42
N TRP A 675 -17.79 -10.99 18.55
CA TRP A 675 -19.06 -10.30 18.71
C TRP A 675 -20.23 -11.30 18.71
N ALA A 676 -20.31 -12.20 17.73
CA ALA A 676 -21.38 -13.18 17.62
C ALA A 676 -21.46 -14.09 18.86
N TRP A 677 -20.33 -14.56 19.38
CA TRP A 677 -20.30 -15.34 20.62
C TRP A 677 -20.84 -14.55 21.81
N ASN A 678 -20.43 -13.29 21.98
CA ASN A 678 -20.96 -12.42 23.02
C ASN A 678 -22.49 -12.19 22.89
N GLN A 679 -23.01 -12.10 21.67
CA GLN A 679 -24.45 -11.90 21.45
C GLN A 679 -25.29 -13.15 21.71
N LEU A 680 -24.76 -14.32 21.36
CA LEU A 680 -25.41 -15.60 21.65
C LEU A 680 -25.50 -15.85 23.17
N ASP A 681 -24.45 -15.48 23.91
CA ASP A 681 -24.45 -15.54 25.39
C ASP A 681 -25.47 -14.54 26.00
N ALA A 682 -25.74 -13.43 25.33
CA ALA A 682 -26.69 -12.39 25.77
C ALA A 682 -28.15 -12.66 25.34
N GLY A 683 -28.41 -13.62 24.45
CA GLY A 683 -29.75 -13.96 23.96
C GLY A 683 -30.31 -13.04 22.85
N ASN A 684 -29.45 -12.35 22.10
CA ASN A 684 -29.81 -11.38 21.07
C ASN A 684 -30.06 -12.02 19.68
N SER A 685 -30.64 -11.28 18.73
CA SER A 685 -31.11 -11.80 17.42
C SER A 685 -30.59 -10.99 16.21
N LEU A 686 -30.95 -11.40 14.99
CA LEU A 686 -30.61 -10.74 13.70
C LEU A 686 -30.74 -9.21 13.70
N ALA A 687 -31.71 -8.66 14.44
CA ALA A 687 -31.97 -7.22 14.53
C ALA A 687 -30.85 -6.40 15.20
N ASP A 688 -29.93 -7.07 15.91
CA ASP A 688 -28.84 -6.45 16.68
C ASP A 688 -27.50 -6.46 15.93
N SER A 689 -27.49 -6.83 14.64
CA SER A 689 -26.27 -7.00 13.83
C SER A 689 -25.54 -5.67 13.57
N PRO A 690 -24.19 -5.61 13.67
CA PRO A 690 -23.43 -4.42 13.35
C PRO A 690 -23.48 -4.17 11.84
N PRO A 691 -23.75 -2.95 11.38
CA PRO A 691 -23.88 -2.68 9.96
C PRO A 691 -22.55 -2.86 9.23
N SER A 692 -22.59 -3.49 8.05
CA SER A 692 -21.57 -3.39 6.99
C SER A 692 -21.88 -2.17 6.13
N GLN A 693 -20.92 -1.73 5.32
CA GLN A 693 -20.96 -0.44 4.63
C GLN A 693 -21.97 -0.35 3.45
N GLY A 694 -22.90 -1.32 3.26
CA GLY A 694 -23.59 -1.53 1.97
C GLY A 694 -25.13 -1.62 1.90
N GLY A 695 -25.89 -1.73 2.99
CA GLY A 695 -27.33 -2.08 2.91
C GLY A 695 -28.33 -0.93 2.73
N ALA A 696 -28.49 -0.36 1.52
CA ALA A 696 -29.66 0.47 1.17
C ALA A 696 -30.59 -0.29 0.20
N ARG A 697 -31.74 -0.78 0.71
CA ARG A 697 -32.73 -1.56 -0.07
C ARG A 697 -33.38 -0.71 -1.17
N GLY A 698 -33.06 -1.02 -2.43
CA GLY A 698 -33.77 -0.51 -3.62
C GLY A 698 -35.02 -1.34 -3.95
N GLY A 699 -36.19 -0.80 -3.66
CA GLY A 699 -37.46 -1.31 -4.17
C GLY A 699 -37.86 -0.57 -5.45
N SER A 700 -37.71 -1.21 -6.61
CA SER A 700 -38.18 -0.71 -7.90
C SER A 700 -39.71 -0.63 -7.90
N THR A 701 -40.26 0.58 -7.90
CA THR A 701 -41.59 0.86 -8.43
C THR A 701 -41.47 1.85 -9.58
N ALA A 702 -41.81 1.40 -10.77
CA ALA A 702 -41.93 2.25 -11.94
C ALA A 702 -43.05 3.27 -11.69
N ILE A 703 -42.69 4.54 -11.49
CA ILE A 703 -43.64 5.66 -11.47
C ILE A 703 -43.47 6.40 -12.80
N ALA A 704 -44.48 6.28 -13.65
CA ALA A 704 -44.67 7.16 -14.79
C ALA A 704 -44.98 8.57 -14.26
N VAL A 705 -44.12 9.55 -14.54
CA VAL A 705 -44.38 10.96 -14.22
C VAL A 705 -44.87 11.65 -15.49
N ALA A 706 -46.14 12.03 -15.45
CA ALA A 706 -46.76 12.93 -16.42
C ALA A 706 -46.13 14.32 -16.29
N ALA A 707 -45.73 14.88 -17.44
CA ALA A 707 -45.32 16.28 -17.54
C ALA A 707 -46.57 17.18 -17.43
N GLU A 708 -46.64 17.99 -16.38
CA GLU A 708 -47.51 19.17 -16.34
C GLU A 708 -46.64 20.42 -16.33
N SER A 709 -46.87 21.24 -17.36
CA SER A 709 -46.25 22.54 -17.60
C SER A 709 -46.75 23.58 -16.60
N ALA A 710 -45.85 24.19 -15.83
CA ALA A 710 -46.11 25.47 -15.17
C ALA A 710 -45.41 26.59 -15.96
N ALA A 711 -46.20 27.58 -16.35
CA ALA A 711 -45.84 28.66 -17.25
C ALA A 711 -44.76 29.58 -16.67
N ALA A 712 -43.83 29.98 -17.54
CA ALA A 712 -42.79 30.98 -17.31
C ALA A 712 -43.38 32.37 -17.10
N ASP A 713 -42.88 33.09 -16.08
CA ASP A 713 -42.96 34.54 -15.99
C ASP A 713 -41.70 35.11 -16.65
N GLU A 714 -41.81 35.48 -17.93
CA GLU A 714 -40.76 36.13 -18.70
C GLU A 714 -40.69 37.62 -18.34
N SER A 715 -39.78 37.98 -17.44
CA SER A 715 -39.15 39.30 -17.48
C SER A 715 -37.64 39.13 -17.38
N LEU A 716 -36.99 38.94 -18.54
CA LEU A 716 -35.54 39.00 -18.68
C LEU A 716 -35.03 40.38 -18.21
N PRO A 717 -33.97 40.46 -17.40
CA PRO A 717 -33.26 41.71 -17.16
C PRO A 717 -32.75 42.27 -18.50
N GLN A 718 -32.84 43.59 -18.68
CA GLN A 718 -32.34 44.27 -19.86
C GLN A 718 -30.85 43.92 -20.09
N PRO A 719 -30.42 43.62 -21.34
CA PRO A 719 -29.02 43.39 -21.63
C PRO A 719 -28.21 44.64 -21.30
N LEU A 720 -27.12 44.47 -20.56
CA LEU A 720 -26.13 45.52 -20.34
C LEU A 720 -25.62 46.01 -21.70
N PRO A 721 -25.48 47.33 -21.92
CA PRO A 721 -25.04 47.87 -23.20
C PRO A 721 -23.61 47.38 -23.51
N ALA A 722 -23.42 46.87 -24.73
CA ALA A 722 -22.10 46.48 -25.24
C ALA A 722 -21.14 47.67 -25.14
N ARG A 723 -20.02 47.50 -24.43
CA ARG A 723 -18.99 48.54 -24.32
C ARG A 723 -18.02 48.48 -25.51
N GLU A 724 -17.88 49.61 -26.17
CA GLU A 724 -16.87 49.90 -27.20
C GLU A 724 -15.46 49.69 -26.63
N GLY A 725 -14.63 48.92 -27.35
CA GLY A 725 -13.23 48.74 -27.01
C GLY A 725 -12.46 50.06 -27.06
N GLY A 726 -11.68 50.36 -26.02
CA GLY A 726 -10.65 51.40 -26.09
C GLY A 726 -10.42 52.29 -24.85
N SER A 727 -11.09 52.11 -23.70
CA SER A 727 -10.64 52.82 -22.49
C SER A 727 -9.47 52.07 -21.85
N GLU A 728 -8.35 52.76 -21.60
CA GLU A 728 -7.26 52.22 -20.77
C GLU A 728 -7.84 51.59 -19.49
N ARG A 729 -7.42 50.36 -19.17
CA ARG A 729 -7.77 49.67 -17.92
C ARG A 729 -7.14 50.41 -16.74
N GLN A 730 -7.83 51.43 -16.24
CA GLN A 730 -7.38 52.23 -15.11
C GLN A 730 -7.42 51.41 -13.81
N PRO A 731 -6.51 51.65 -12.85
CA PRO A 731 -6.58 51.02 -11.54
C PRO A 731 -7.91 51.31 -10.85
N ILE A 732 -8.49 50.30 -10.20
CA ILE A 732 -9.75 50.43 -9.44
C ILE A 732 -9.47 51.22 -8.15
N VAL A 733 -10.29 52.24 -7.88
CA VAL A 733 -10.16 53.11 -6.70
C VAL A 733 -11.37 52.93 -5.79
N LEU A 734 -11.16 52.37 -4.60
CA LEU A 734 -12.22 52.09 -3.64
C LEU A 734 -12.90 53.38 -3.15
N THR A 735 -14.20 53.52 -3.41
CA THR A 735 -15.01 54.62 -2.90
C THR A 735 -15.66 54.27 -1.55
N PRO A 736 -16.01 55.28 -0.71
CA PRO A 736 -16.75 55.04 0.52
C PRO A 736 -18.11 54.35 0.31
N GLN A 737 -18.74 54.56 -0.85
CA GLN A 737 -19.99 53.89 -1.22
C GLN A 737 -19.77 52.39 -1.45
N ALA A 738 -18.73 52.03 -2.22
CA ALA A 738 -18.38 50.65 -2.48
C ALA A 738 -17.96 49.92 -1.19
N GLU A 739 -17.14 50.57 -0.35
CA GLU A 739 -16.77 50.03 0.97
C GLU A 739 -18.02 49.78 1.83
N ALA A 740 -18.94 50.73 1.93
CA ALA A 740 -20.16 50.57 2.72
C ALA A 740 -21.05 49.43 2.19
N LEU A 741 -21.20 49.31 0.86
CA LEU A 741 -21.92 48.20 0.23
C LEU A 741 -21.24 46.86 0.54
N HIS A 742 -19.92 46.78 0.34
CA HIS A 742 -19.12 45.60 0.60
C HIS A 742 -19.28 45.10 2.05
N ARG A 743 -19.18 46.01 3.03
CA ARG A 743 -19.37 45.69 4.46
C ARG A 743 -20.79 45.23 4.81
N SER A 744 -21.78 45.51 3.97
CA SER A 744 -23.16 45.03 4.13
C SER A 744 -23.39 43.65 3.52
N CYS A 745 -22.42 43.11 2.77
CA CYS A 745 -22.51 41.82 2.10
C CYS A 745 -21.84 40.72 2.93
N LEU A 746 -22.34 39.49 2.77
CA LEU A 746 -21.66 38.29 3.23
C LEU A 746 -20.75 37.81 2.10
N VAL A 747 -19.45 38.10 2.20
CA VAL A 747 -18.44 37.62 1.25
C VAL A 747 -18.13 36.17 1.56
N ILE A 748 -18.30 35.29 0.57
CA ILE A 748 -17.97 33.88 0.64
C ILE A 748 -16.98 33.53 -0.47
N ASP A 749 -15.84 33.00 -0.06
CA ASP A 749 -14.84 32.45 -0.95
C ASP A 749 -14.90 30.91 -0.93
N GLY A 750 -15.02 30.31 -2.11
CA GLY A 750 -15.20 28.88 -2.31
C GLY A 750 -13.94 28.04 -2.23
N HIS A 751 -12.76 28.64 -2.28
CA HIS A 751 -11.52 27.86 -2.30
C HIS A 751 -10.32 28.67 -1.80
N ASN A 752 -9.66 28.14 -0.77
CA ASN A 752 -8.44 28.71 -0.19
C ASN A 752 -7.58 27.61 0.45
N ASP A 753 -6.32 27.55 0.05
CA ASP A 753 -5.34 26.50 0.40
C ASP A 753 -4.43 26.87 1.57
N MET A 754 -4.76 27.91 2.34
CA MET A 754 -4.00 28.27 3.55
C MET A 754 -3.72 27.07 4.48
N PRO A 755 -4.62 26.06 4.66
CA PRO A 755 -4.28 24.85 5.40
C PRO A 755 -3.07 24.11 4.84
N TRP A 756 -2.96 23.95 3.51
CA TRP A 756 -1.79 23.32 2.90
C TRP A 756 -0.52 24.16 3.10
N GLU A 757 -0.58 25.48 3.03
CA GLU A 757 0.59 26.33 3.28
C GLU A 757 1.03 26.30 4.75
N ILE A 758 0.10 26.24 5.70
CA ILE A 758 0.42 26.02 7.13
C ILE A 758 1.06 24.62 7.29
N ARG A 759 0.57 23.61 6.58
CA ARG A 759 1.15 22.27 6.58
C ARG A 759 2.58 22.27 6.00
N SER A 760 2.78 22.89 4.85
CA SER A 760 4.04 22.85 4.09
C SER A 760 5.13 23.73 4.71
N GLN A 761 4.79 24.97 5.09
CA GLN A 761 5.76 25.95 5.61
C GLN A 761 6.02 25.78 7.10
N ALA A 762 5.04 25.29 7.88
CA ALA A 762 5.11 25.25 9.34
C ALA A 762 4.89 23.86 9.95
N GLY A 763 4.77 22.81 9.14
CA GLY A 763 4.51 21.45 9.61
C GLY A 763 3.17 21.34 10.35
N GLY A 764 2.17 22.15 9.96
CA GLY A 764 0.85 22.19 10.61
C GLY A 764 0.82 23.03 11.90
N SER A 765 1.92 23.68 12.28
CA SER A 765 2.00 24.40 13.55
C SER A 765 1.56 25.86 13.44
N LEU A 766 0.36 26.15 13.94
CA LEU A 766 -0.16 27.52 14.11
C LEU A 766 0.60 28.36 15.15
N ALA A 767 1.51 27.74 15.91
CA ALA A 767 2.43 28.45 16.80
C ALA A 767 3.67 28.98 16.04
N LYS A 768 4.10 28.27 14.98
CA LYS A 768 5.20 28.70 14.11
C LYS A 768 4.73 29.69 13.04
N LEU A 769 3.50 29.50 12.56
CA LEU A 769 2.82 30.40 11.63
C LEU A 769 1.52 30.87 12.28
N ASP A 770 1.61 31.97 13.05
CA ASP A 770 0.47 32.54 13.77
C ASP A 770 -0.34 33.47 12.85
N ILE A 771 -1.38 32.92 12.24
CA ILE A 771 -2.28 33.64 11.33
C ILE A 771 -3.09 34.76 12.01
N SER A 772 -3.00 34.95 13.33
CA SER A 772 -3.55 36.16 13.99
C SER A 772 -2.75 37.43 13.70
N GLN A 773 -1.52 37.27 13.22
CA GLN A 773 -0.64 38.34 12.81
C GLN A 773 -0.58 38.41 11.28
N ASP A 774 -0.12 39.56 10.76
CA ASP A 774 0.14 39.73 9.34
C ASP A 774 1.20 38.71 8.87
N GLN A 775 0.89 37.96 7.81
CA GLN A 775 1.74 36.93 7.22
C GLN A 775 2.22 37.40 5.84
N PRO A 776 3.42 37.99 5.71
CA PRO A 776 3.86 38.58 4.44
C PRO A 776 4.04 37.58 3.30
N THR A 777 4.25 36.30 3.63
CA THR A 777 4.43 35.21 2.67
C THR A 777 3.13 34.51 2.28
N LEU A 778 2.03 34.80 2.97
CA LEU A 778 0.71 34.23 2.69
C LEU A 778 -0.24 35.29 2.13
N GLN A 779 -1.12 34.82 1.26
CA GLN A 779 -2.22 35.60 0.69
C GLN A 779 -3.37 35.72 1.70
N THR A 780 -3.38 34.87 2.73
CA THR A 780 -4.40 34.84 3.78
C THR A 780 -3.80 34.96 5.18
N ASP A 781 -4.43 35.78 6.02
CA ASP A 781 -4.30 35.79 7.48
C ASP A 781 -5.56 36.45 8.08
N ILE A 782 -5.73 36.38 9.41
CA ILE A 782 -6.91 36.92 10.10
C ILE A 782 -7.06 38.44 9.86
N PRO A 783 -6.01 39.27 9.99
CA PRO A 783 -6.10 40.69 9.64
C PRO A 783 -6.58 40.95 8.21
N LYS A 784 -6.06 40.21 7.22
CA LYS A 784 -6.46 40.35 5.81
C LYS A 784 -7.90 39.93 5.59
N LEU A 785 -8.33 38.79 6.13
CA LEU A 785 -9.71 38.32 6.05
C LEU A 785 -10.70 39.35 6.61
N HIS A 786 -10.40 39.96 7.76
CA HIS A 786 -11.23 41.02 8.33
C HIS A 786 -11.25 42.28 7.48
N ARG A 787 -10.09 42.74 6.96
CA ARG A 787 -10.04 43.88 6.04
C ARG A 787 -10.78 43.61 4.75
N GLY A 788 -10.72 42.38 4.24
CA GLY A 788 -11.42 41.91 3.06
C GLY A 788 -12.90 41.61 3.25
N GLY A 789 -13.44 41.75 4.47
CA GLY A 789 -14.85 41.52 4.74
C GLY A 789 -15.31 40.08 4.57
N VAL A 790 -14.40 39.10 4.60
CA VAL A 790 -14.73 37.68 4.44
C VAL A 790 -15.62 37.23 5.60
N GLY A 791 -16.81 36.73 5.29
CA GLY A 791 -17.78 36.26 6.26
C GLY A 791 -17.94 34.74 6.29
N ALA A 792 -17.59 34.06 5.19
CA ALA A 792 -17.43 32.61 5.16
C ALA A 792 -16.28 32.20 4.24
N GLN A 793 -15.63 31.09 4.55
CA GLN A 793 -14.52 30.55 3.77
C GLN A 793 -14.64 29.03 3.71
N PHE A 794 -14.53 28.48 2.51
CA PHE A 794 -14.20 27.08 2.33
C PHE A 794 -12.68 26.91 2.38
N TRP A 795 -12.22 26.21 3.40
CA TRP A 795 -10.84 25.79 3.55
C TRP A 795 -10.63 24.49 2.78
N SER A 796 -9.75 24.54 1.78
CA SER A 796 -9.38 23.37 1.00
C SER A 796 -8.59 22.40 1.88
N VAL A 797 -9.00 21.13 1.87
CA VAL A 797 -8.23 20.02 2.44
C VAL A 797 -7.55 19.23 1.32
N TRP A 798 -7.04 19.95 0.33
CA TRP A 798 -6.28 19.42 -0.79
C TRP A 798 -5.08 18.58 -0.36
N VAL A 799 -4.81 17.53 -1.14
CA VAL A 799 -3.60 16.72 -1.05
C VAL A 799 -3.09 16.36 -2.44
N PRO A 800 -1.76 16.27 -2.66
CA PRO A 800 -1.20 15.94 -3.96
C PRO A 800 -1.70 14.60 -4.50
N VAL A 801 -2.04 14.52 -5.79
CA VAL A 801 -2.52 13.28 -6.45
C VAL A 801 -1.55 12.09 -6.32
N ASP A 802 -0.25 12.35 -6.16
CA ASP A 802 0.77 11.31 -5.93
C ASP A 802 0.57 10.55 -4.61
N THR A 803 -0.10 11.15 -3.62
CA THR A 803 -0.45 10.46 -2.37
C THR A 803 -1.32 9.22 -2.61
N ALA A 804 -2.15 9.22 -3.67
CA ALA A 804 -2.95 8.07 -4.06
C ALA A 804 -2.10 6.89 -4.52
N ARG A 805 -1.02 7.15 -5.28
CA ARG A 805 -0.06 6.12 -5.72
C ARG A 805 0.67 5.47 -4.54
N ARG A 806 0.79 6.22 -3.44
CA ARG A 806 1.43 5.78 -2.19
C ARG A 806 0.44 5.19 -1.17
N GLY A 807 -0.86 5.13 -1.48
CA GLY A 807 -1.89 4.68 -0.54
C GLY A 807 -2.03 5.56 0.70
N ALA A 808 -1.79 6.86 0.56
CA ALA A 808 -1.78 7.84 1.66
C ALA A 808 -2.70 9.05 1.41
N ALA A 809 -3.58 8.98 0.40
CA ALA A 809 -4.44 10.11 0.04
C ALA A 809 -5.46 10.38 1.14
N LEU A 810 -6.12 9.33 1.65
CA LEU A 810 -7.07 9.46 2.75
C LEU A 810 -6.39 9.97 4.02
N SER A 811 -5.29 9.35 4.46
CA SER A 811 -4.61 9.75 5.69
C SER A 811 -4.15 11.20 5.66
N THR A 812 -3.61 11.67 4.54
CA THR A 812 -3.21 13.08 4.36
C THR A 812 -4.43 14.01 4.37
N THR A 813 -5.57 13.58 3.81
CA THR A 813 -6.83 14.36 3.84
C THR A 813 -7.34 14.50 5.28
N LEU A 814 -7.27 13.44 6.08
CA LEU A 814 -7.64 13.48 7.50
C LEU A 814 -6.74 14.43 8.30
N GLU A 815 -5.44 14.47 8.02
CA GLU A 815 -4.51 15.45 8.62
C GLU A 815 -4.90 16.89 8.27
N GLN A 816 -5.30 17.15 7.02
CA GLN A 816 -5.73 18.48 6.59
C GLN A 816 -7.04 18.90 7.27
N ILE A 817 -8.01 17.99 7.45
CA ILE A 817 -9.24 18.26 8.20
C ILE A 817 -8.93 18.59 9.66
N ASP A 818 -8.09 17.77 10.32
CA ASP A 818 -7.66 18.01 11.70
C ASP A 818 -6.93 19.36 11.85
N LEU A 819 -6.14 19.77 10.85
CA LEU A 819 -5.51 21.10 10.84
C LEU A 819 -6.54 22.24 10.79
N VAL A 820 -7.58 22.11 9.95
CA VAL A 820 -8.68 23.10 9.91
C VAL A 820 -9.42 23.14 11.24
N GLU A 821 -9.72 22.00 11.85
CA GLU A 821 -10.36 21.93 13.17
C GLU A 821 -9.49 22.59 14.26
N LYS A 822 -8.18 22.31 14.27
CA LYS A 822 -7.21 22.95 15.18
C LYS A 822 -7.14 24.46 14.97
N MET A 823 -7.19 24.91 13.73
CA MET A 823 -7.23 26.33 13.39
C MET A 823 -8.48 27.01 13.98
N ILE A 824 -9.65 26.41 13.77
CA ILE A 824 -10.91 26.92 14.34
C ILE A 824 -10.84 26.94 15.87
N ALA A 825 -10.37 25.86 16.48
CA ALA A 825 -10.22 25.75 17.94
C ALA A 825 -9.21 26.74 18.53
N ARG A 826 -8.16 27.11 17.78
CA ARG A 826 -7.12 28.05 18.21
C ARG A 826 -7.59 29.50 18.19
N TYR A 827 -8.48 29.84 17.26
CA TYR A 827 -9.00 31.20 17.06
C TYR A 827 -10.54 31.25 17.13
N PRO A 828 -11.17 30.80 18.23
CA PRO A 828 -12.63 30.65 18.32
C PRO A 828 -13.38 31.99 18.34
N GLN A 829 -12.66 33.08 18.59
CA GLN A 829 -13.16 34.45 18.52
C GLN A 829 -13.28 34.95 17.07
N THR A 830 -12.63 34.26 16.14
CA THR A 830 -12.58 34.61 14.71
C THR A 830 -13.31 33.57 13.88
N PHE A 831 -13.07 32.28 14.11
CA PHE A 831 -13.62 31.19 13.31
C PHE A 831 -14.63 30.35 14.09
N GLU A 832 -15.60 29.81 13.36
CA GLU A 832 -16.45 28.71 13.82
C GLU A 832 -16.78 27.79 12.65
N LEU A 833 -16.80 26.47 12.89
CA LEU A 833 -17.17 25.48 11.88
C LEU A 833 -18.65 25.67 11.48
N ALA A 834 -18.91 25.80 10.19
CA ALA A 834 -20.26 25.88 9.64
C ALA A 834 -20.56 24.63 8.81
N LEU A 835 -21.69 23.99 9.11
CA LEU A 835 -22.13 22.76 8.46
C LEU A 835 -23.37 22.98 7.61
N THR A 836 -24.04 24.12 7.77
CA THR A 836 -25.30 24.45 7.09
C THR A 836 -25.33 25.92 6.68
N VAL A 837 -26.22 26.30 5.78
CA VAL A 837 -26.47 27.73 5.46
C VAL A 837 -26.86 28.52 6.71
N ASP A 838 -27.69 27.92 7.58
CA ASP A 838 -28.11 28.57 8.82
C ASP A 838 -26.95 28.79 9.81
N ASP A 839 -25.96 27.88 9.83
CA ASP A 839 -24.71 28.11 10.57
C ASP A 839 -23.93 29.29 10.01
N ILE A 840 -23.78 29.38 8.68
CA ILE A 840 -23.07 30.48 8.04
C ILE A 840 -23.69 31.82 8.44
N GLU A 841 -25.01 31.96 8.29
CA GLU A 841 -25.73 33.19 8.62
C GLU A 841 -25.61 33.54 10.11
N ARG A 842 -25.74 32.54 10.99
CA ARG A 842 -25.62 32.70 12.45
C ARG A 842 -24.21 33.14 12.86
N ILE A 843 -23.18 32.50 12.32
CA ILE A 843 -21.77 32.78 12.64
C ILE A 843 -21.38 34.17 12.14
N HIS A 844 -21.75 34.49 10.90
CA HIS A 844 -21.50 35.81 10.33
C HIS A 844 -22.17 36.93 11.13
N LYS A 845 -23.44 36.73 11.53
CA LYS A 845 -24.17 37.69 12.39
C LYS A 845 -23.51 37.89 13.76
N ALA A 846 -22.79 36.89 14.26
CA ALA A 846 -22.01 36.98 15.49
C ALA A 846 -20.64 37.68 15.30
N GLY A 847 -20.34 38.17 14.09
CA GLY A 847 -19.08 38.86 13.78
C GLY A 847 -17.88 37.93 13.57
N ARG A 848 -18.14 36.63 13.35
CA ARG A 848 -17.12 35.60 13.09
C ARG A 848 -17.18 35.13 11.64
N ILE A 849 -16.12 34.45 11.21
CA ILE A 849 -15.99 33.87 9.88
C ILE A 849 -16.44 32.41 9.95
N ALA A 850 -17.48 32.08 9.20
CA ALA A 850 -17.96 30.72 9.02
C ALA A 850 -16.91 29.92 8.24
N SER A 851 -16.35 28.89 8.87
CA SER A 851 -15.31 28.04 8.29
C SER A 851 -15.93 26.73 7.83
N LEU A 852 -15.81 26.43 6.54
CA LEU A 852 -16.30 25.20 5.91
C LEU A 852 -15.12 24.40 5.37
N ILE A 853 -15.33 23.11 5.11
CA ILE A 853 -14.30 22.20 4.61
C ILE A 853 -14.65 21.76 3.18
N GLY A 854 -13.69 21.89 2.27
CA GLY A 854 -13.79 21.46 0.89
C GLY A 854 -12.76 20.39 0.54
N VAL A 855 -13.18 19.20 0.13
CA VAL A 855 -12.27 18.12 -0.29
C VAL A 855 -11.90 18.31 -1.76
N GLU A 856 -10.63 18.51 -2.06
CA GLU A 856 -10.20 18.78 -3.44
C GLU A 856 -9.57 17.56 -4.11
N GLY A 857 -10.44 16.74 -4.72
CA GLY A 857 -10.07 15.61 -5.55
C GLY A 857 -10.67 14.29 -5.06
N GLY A 858 -11.21 13.52 -6.01
CA GLY A 858 -11.81 12.21 -5.74
C GLY A 858 -10.81 11.15 -5.26
N HIS A 859 -9.51 11.32 -5.47
CA HIS A 859 -8.51 10.40 -4.95
C HIS A 859 -8.51 10.34 -3.41
N CYS A 860 -9.00 11.39 -2.74
CA CYS A 860 -9.12 11.44 -1.29
C CYS A 860 -10.11 10.42 -0.71
N ILE A 861 -11.05 9.90 -1.53
CA ILE A 861 -11.98 8.85 -1.10
C ILE A 861 -11.50 7.43 -1.43
N GLU A 862 -10.36 7.30 -2.12
CA GLU A 862 -9.74 6.01 -2.47
C GLU A 862 -10.73 4.97 -3.06
N GLY A 863 -11.66 5.45 -3.91
CA GLY A 863 -12.67 4.61 -4.54
C GLY A 863 -13.78 4.10 -3.59
N SER A 864 -14.03 4.81 -2.48
CA SER A 864 -14.96 4.38 -1.44
C SER A 864 -16.03 5.43 -1.08
N LEU A 865 -17.30 5.09 -1.32
CA LEU A 865 -18.44 5.89 -0.85
C LEU A 865 -18.51 5.97 0.68
N ALA A 866 -17.97 4.98 1.39
CA ALA A 866 -17.90 5.02 2.85
C ALA A 866 -16.98 6.13 3.33
N VAL A 867 -15.83 6.29 2.68
CA VAL A 867 -14.89 7.37 2.98
C VAL A 867 -15.53 8.72 2.66
N LEU A 868 -16.23 8.85 1.52
CA LEU A 868 -17.02 10.03 1.21
C LEU A 868 -18.00 10.42 2.34
N ARG A 869 -18.76 9.44 2.87
CA ARG A 869 -19.67 9.65 4.01
C ARG A 869 -18.93 10.06 5.28
N GLN A 870 -17.76 9.47 5.55
CA GLN A 870 -16.95 9.82 6.72
C GLN A 870 -16.42 11.25 6.62
N LEU A 871 -15.87 11.64 5.46
CA LEU A 871 -15.41 13.00 5.23
C LEU A 871 -16.57 14.01 5.39
N TYR A 872 -17.77 13.69 4.90
CA TYR A 872 -18.97 14.50 5.16
C TYR A 872 -19.29 14.62 6.66
N GLY A 873 -19.23 13.49 7.38
CA GLY A 873 -19.43 13.41 8.84
C GLY A 873 -18.38 14.18 9.65
N MET A 874 -17.17 14.33 9.10
CA MET A 874 -16.09 15.16 9.63
C MET A 874 -16.20 16.63 9.22
N GLY A 875 -17.28 17.03 8.56
CA GLY A 875 -17.60 18.43 8.26
C GLY A 875 -17.33 18.88 6.83
N ALA A 876 -16.86 18.01 5.93
CA ALA A 876 -16.72 18.34 4.52
C ALA A 876 -18.08 18.67 3.88
N ARG A 877 -18.15 19.73 3.07
CA ARG A 877 -19.40 20.20 2.43
C ARG A 877 -19.35 20.29 0.92
N TYR A 878 -18.18 20.17 0.31
CA TYR A 878 -18.05 19.79 -1.09
C TYR A 878 -16.94 18.77 -1.30
N MET A 879 -16.98 18.10 -2.45
CA MET A 879 -15.83 17.39 -2.99
C MET A 879 -15.66 17.70 -4.49
N THR A 880 -14.45 18.10 -4.88
CA THR A 880 -14.05 18.20 -6.28
C THR A 880 -13.82 16.79 -6.85
N LEU A 881 -14.48 16.45 -7.95
CA LEU A 881 -14.46 15.04 -8.42
C LEU A 881 -13.08 14.57 -8.87
N THR A 882 -12.22 15.47 -9.36
CA THR A 882 -10.81 15.20 -9.68
C THR A 882 -9.94 16.37 -9.23
N HIS A 883 -8.63 16.17 -9.19
CA HIS A 883 -7.66 17.26 -9.23
C HIS A 883 -6.96 17.22 -10.60
N SER A 884 -5.63 17.24 -10.63
CA SER A 884 -4.81 17.30 -11.84
C SER A 884 -4.68 16.00 -12.63
N ALA A 885 -5.13 14.86 -12.07
CA ALA A 885 -5.03 13.53 -12.69
C ALA A 885 -6.41 12.89 -12.88
N SER A 886 -6.57 12.15 -13.97
CA SER A 886 -7.77 11.33 -14.20
C SER A 886 -7.80 10.13 -13.25
N LEU A 887 -9.01 9.79 -12.80
CA LEU A 887 -9.28 8.63 -11.95
C LEU A 887 -9.99 7.55 -12.76
N ASP A 888 -10.02 6.31 -12.26
CA ASP A 888 -10.79 5.20 -12.84
C ASP A 888 -12.30 5.46 -12.94
N TRP A 889 -12.78 6.58 -12.36
CA TRP A 889 -14.20 6.92 -12.31
C TRP A 889 -14.57 8.36 -12.64
N ALA A 890 -13.58 9.25 -12.83
CA ALA A 890 -13.80 10.63 -13.26
C ALA A 890 -12.57 11.17 -13.99
N ASP A 891 -12.76 11.80 -15.15
CA ASP A 891 -11.66 12.34 -15.95
C ASP A 891 -11.34 13.79 -15.57
N SER A 892 -10.05 14.10 -15.44
CA SER A 892 -9.54 15.45 -15.20
C SER A 892 -9.46 16.25 -16.51
N GLY A 893 -9.62 17.57 -16.42
CA GLY A 893 -9.45 18.47 -17.55
C GLY A 893 -7.99 18.65 -17.95
N THR A 894 -7.05 18.28 -17.07
CA THR A 894 -5.61 18.43 -17.25
C THR A 894 -4.87 17.12 -17.41
N ASP A 895 -5.58 16.02 -17.70
CA ASP A 895 -5.03 14.69 -17.91
C ASP A 895 -5.73 13.96 -19.07
N ASP A 896 -5.18 12.83 -19.49
CA ASP A 896 -5.77 12.02 -20.54
C ASP A 896 -7.03 11.28 -20.02
N PRO A 897 -8.06 11.08 -20.86
CA PRO A 897 -9.31 10.47 -20.42
C PRO A 897 -9.14 8.96 -20.16
N ILE A 898 -9.78 8.47 -19.09
CA ILE A 898 -9.86 7.05 -18.72
C ILE A 898 -11.30 6.56 -18.86
N SER A 899 -12.26 7.31 -18.33
CA SER A 899 -13.68 6.91 -18.22
C SER A 899 -14.59 7.52 -19.30
N GLY A 900 -14.10 8.50 -20.06
CA GLY A 900 -14.92 9.27 -21.00
C GLY A 900 -15.87 10.26 -20.32
N GLY A 901 -15.51 10.76 -19.14
CA GLY A 901 -16.33 11.62 -18.28
C GLY A 901 -16.46 11.03 -16.87
N LEU A 902 -17.63 10.46 -16.55
CA LEU A 902 -17.85 9.67 -15.32
C LEU A 902 -18.10 8.21 -15.67
N SER A 903 -17.49 7.30 -14.92
CA SER A 903 -17.86 5.88 -14.95
C SER A 903 -19.15 5.64 -14.16
N PRO A 904 -19.76 4.44 -14.21
CA PRO A 904 -20.92 4.11 -13.36
C PRO A 904 -20.68 4.37 -11.87
N PHE A 905 -19.48 4.07 -11.35
CA PHE A 905 -19.12 4.39 -9.97
C PHE A 905 -19.03 5.89 -9.73
N GLY A 906 -18.49 6.67 -10.69
CA GLY A 906 -18.47 8.13 -10.60
C GLY A 906 -19.87 8.75 -10.55
N GLU A 907 -20.84 8.14 -11.24
CA GLU A 907 -22.25 8.54 -11.10
C GLU A 907 -22.81 8.21 -9.72
N ASP A 908 -22.45 7.06 -9.14
CA ASP A 908 -22.85 6.70 -7.78
C ASP A 908 -22.23 7.63 -6.74
N VAL A 909 -20.99 8.09 -6.94
CA VAL A 909 -20.37 9.15 -6.13
C VAL A 909 -21.23 10.42 -6.18
N VAL A 910 -21.61 10.89 -7.38
CA VAL A 910 -22.47 12.08 -7.53
C VAL A 910 -23.82 11.90 -6.83
N ARG A 911 -24.46 10.73 -6.97
CA ARG A 911 -25.74 10.41 -6.32
C ARG A 911 -25.60 10.37 -4.80
N GLU A 912 -24.52 9.81 -4.27
CA GLU A 912 -24.26 9.76 -2.83
C GLU A 912 -23.98 11.15 -2.27
N MET A 913 -23.26 12.00 -3.00
CA MET A 913 -23.07 13.40 -2.63
C MET A 913 -24.42 14.15 -2.55
N ASN A 914 -25.32 13.96 -3.52
CA ASN A 914 -26.67 14.51 -3.45
C ASN A 914 -27.46 13.99 -2.24
N ARG A 915 -27.37 12.69 -1.94
CA ARG A 915 -28.05 12.08 -0.78
C ARG A 915 -27.53 12.63 0.55
N LEU A 916 -26.23 12.91 0.63
CA LEU A 916 -25.60 13.46 1.84
C LEU A 916 -25.90 14.94 2.06
N GLY A 917 -26.15 15.68 0.98
CA GLY A 917 -26.10 17.15 1.01
C GLY A 917 -24.68 17.68 0.86
N MET A 918 -23.79 16.90 0.24
CA MET A 918 -22.46 17.36 -0.16
C MET A 918 -22.54 17.96 -1.56
N MET A 919 -22.03 19.18 -1.73
CA MET A 919 -22.01 19.85 -3.04
C MET A 919 -21.02 19.15 -4.00
N VAL A 920 -21.48 18.89 -5.22
CA VAL A 920 -20.65 18.36 -6.31
C VAL A 920 -19.85 19.50 -6.91
N ASP A 921 -18.53 19.47 -6.75
CA ASP A 921 -17.63 20.47 -7.33
C ASP A 921 -17.01 19.96 -8.64
N LEU A 922 -17.19 20.76 -9.70
CA LEU A 922 -16.75 20.48 -11.07
C LEU A 922 -15.56 21.34 -11.49
N SER A 923 -14.87 21.99 -10.55
CA SER A 923 -13.50 22.48 -10.79
C SER A 923 -12.59 21.30 -11.14
N HIS A 924 -11.50 21.55 -11.87
CA HIS A 924 -10.51 20.58 -12.38
C HIS A 924 -10.99 19.56 -13.40
N VAL A 925 -12.25 19.15 -13.39
CA VAL A 925 -12.73 18.02 -14.21
C VAL A 925 -12.76 18.31 -15.71
N SER A 926 -12.79 17.26 -16.54
CA SER A 926 -12.90 17.41 -17.99
C SER A 926 -14.28 17.94 -18.41
N PRO A 927 -14.43 18.59 -19.57
CA PRO A 927 -15.75 18.97 -20.11
C PRO A 927 -16.74 17.81 -20.25
N ALA A 928 -16.25 16.60 -20.52
CA ALA A 928 -17.09 15.39 -20.57
C ALA A 928 -17.63 15.04 -19.18
N THR A 929 -16.77 15.12 -18.16
CA THR A 929 -17.14 14.95 -16.75
C THR A 929 -18.14 16.01 -16.30
N MET A 930 -17.92 17.29 -16.67
CA MET A 930 -18.87 18.38 -16.36
C MET A 930 -20.28 18.06 -16.88
N LYS A 931 -20.39 17.73 -18.17
CA LYS A 931 -21.67 17.42 -18.81
C LYS A 931 -22.32 16.18 -18.21
N ARG A 932 -21.55 15.13 -17.90
CA ARG A 932 -22.10 13.91 -17.32
C ARG A 932 -22.57 14.13 -15.88
N ALA A 933 -21.82 14.85 -15.06
CA ALA A 933 -22.23 15.20 -13.71
C ALA A 933 -23.50 16.05 -13.69
N LEU A 934 -23.59 17.08 -14.54
CA LEU A 934 -24.79 17.92 -14.70
C LEU A 934 -26.02 17.11 -15.15
N ALA A 935 -25.83 16.04 -15.93
CA ALA A 935 -26.91 15.16 -16.34
C ALA A 935 -27.36 14.17 -15.24
N VAL A 936 -26.51 13.87 -14.26
CA VAL A 936 -26.74 12.84 -13.22
C VAL A 936 -27.20 13.45 -11.90
N THR A 937 -26.66 14.62 -11.55
CA THR A 937 -26.92 15.28 -10.27
C THR A 937 -28.38 15.69 -10.13
N LYS A 938 -28.91 15.55 -8.92
CA LYS A 938 -30.24 16.06 -8.52
C LYS A 938 -30.18 17.41 -7.81
N ALA A 939 -29.00 17.77 -7.30
CA ALA A 939 -28.76 19.05 -6.63
C ALA A 939 -27.96 20.01 -7.54
N PRO A 940 -28.05 21.32 -7.30
CA PRO A 940 -27.18 22.28 -7.94
C PRO A 940 -25.69 21.97 -7.71
N VAL A 941 -24.87 22.10 -8.76
CA VAL A 941 -23.41 21.92 -8.68
C VAL A 941 -22.71 23.23 -8.38
N ILE A 942 -21.46 23.13 -7.95
CA ILE A 942 -20.55 24.27 -7.86
C ILE A 942 -19.34 24.07 -8.79
N TYR A 943 -18.70 25.17 -9.14
CA TYR A 943 -17.29 25.20 -9.51
C TYR A 943 -16.61 26.08 -8.47
N SER A 944 -15.97 25.46 -7.47
CA SER A 944 -15.38 26.16 -6.32
C SER A 944 -14.32 27.19 -6.69
N HIS A 945 -13.60 26.99 -7.80
CA HIS A 945 -12.61 27.92 -8.36
C HIS A 945 -12.37 27.64 -9.86
N SER A 946 -13.22 28.17 -10.73
CA SER A 946 -13.03 28.09 -12.20
C SER A 946 -13.54 29.34 -12.88
N SER A 947 -12.95 29.69 -14.03
CA SER A 947 -13.30 30.90 -14.79
C SER A 947 -13.88 30.56 -16.17
N ALA A 948 -14.29 31.55 -16.97
CA ALA A 948 -14.87 31.33 -18.30
C ALA A 948 -13.82 31.03 -19.39
N ARG A 949 -13.97 29.91 -20.11
CA ARG A 949 -13.02 29.50 -21.16
C ARG A 949 -13.07 30.40 -22.40
N GLY A 950 -14.23 30.99 -22.69
CA GLY A 950 -14.38 31.95 -23.80
C GLY A 950 -13.58 33.25 -23.63
N VAL A 951 -13.11 33.56 -22.42
CA VAL A 951 -12.24 34.72 -22.16
C VAL A 951 -10.77 34.32 -22.26
N ALA A 952 -10.38 33.23 -21.59
CA ALA A 952 -9.03 32.66 -21.66
C ALA A 952 -9.14 31.13 -21.86
N ASP A 953 -8.62 30.66 -23.00
CA ASP A 953 -8.73 29.25 -23.38
C ASP A 953 -7.76 28.40 -22.55
N HIS A 954 -8.28 27.82 -21.47
CA HIS A 954 -7.54 26.95 -20.57
C HIS A 954 -8.39 25.73 -20.17
N PRO A 955 -7.81 24.51 -20.08
CA PRO A 955 -8.52 23.31 -19.65
C PRO A 955 -9.23 23.44 -18.29
N ARG A 956 -8.69 24.28 -17.39
CA ARG A 956 -9.27 24.55 -16.07
C ARG A 956 -10.51 25.47 -16.09
N ASN A 957 -10.80 26.13 -17.21
CA ASN A 957 -11.94 27.03 -17.35
C ASN A 957 -13.17 26.32 -17.91
N VAL A 958 -14.35 26.81 -17.51
CA VAL A 958 -15.67 26.30 -17.91
C VAL A 958 -15.97 26.69 -19.36
N PRO A 959 -16.22 25.71 -20.26
CA PRO A 959 -16.60 25.98 -21.64
C PRO A 959 -17.92 26.76 -21.77
N ASP A 960 -18.01 27.61 -22.80
CA ASP A 960 -19.21 28.41 -23.07
C ASP A 960 -20.46 27.58 -23.32
N ASP A 961 -20.33 26.34 -23.83
CA ASP A 961 -21.45 25.41 -24.02
C ASP A 961 -21.89 24.69 -22.73
N VAL A 962 -21.09 24.79 -21.66
CA VAL A 962 -21.42 24.25 -20.34
C VAL A 962 -22.06 25.32 -19.44
N LEU A 963 -21.71 26.60 -19.60
CA LEU A 963 -22.25 27.69 -18.78
C LEU A 963 -23.80 27.77 -18.77
N PRO A 964 -24.52 27.61 -19.90
CA PRO A 964 -25.98 27.53 -19.88
C PRO A 964 -26.52 26.30 -19.12
N LEU A 965 -25.79 25.19 -19.10
CA LEU A 965 -26.20 24.00 -18.34
C LEU A 965 -26.10 24.22 -16.83
N VAL A 966 -25.14 25.06 -16.39
CA VAL A 966 -25.02 25.46 -14.97
C VAL A 966 -26.23 26.29 -14.54
N ARG A 967 -26.69 27.21 -15.41
CA ARG A 967 -27.93 27.96 -15.19
C ARG A 967 -29.12 27.01 -15.06
N ASP A 968 -29.28 26.11 -16.02
CA ASP A 968 -30.43 25.19 -16.05
C ASP A 968 -30.44 24.23 -14.85
N ASN A 969 -29.27 23.87 -14.32
CA ASN A 969 -29.11 23.08 -13.09
C ASN A 969 -29.33 23.89 -11.80
N GLY A 970 -29.22 25.23 -11.84
CA GLY A 970 -29.30 26.09 -10.66
C GLY A 970 -27.96 26.35 -9.94
N GLY A 971 -26.85 25.84 -10.51
CA GLY A 971 -25.51 25.85 -9.91
C GLY A 971 -24.82 27.22 -9.91
N VAL A 972 -23.54 27.26 -9.51
CA VAL A 972 -22.74 28.49 -9.47
C VAL A 972 -21.30 28.24 -9.92
N VAL A 973 -20.74 29.17 -10.72
CA VAL A 973 -19.32 29.20 -11.09
C VAL A 973 -18.59 30.25 -10.26
N MET A 974 -17.65 29.83 -9.42
CA MET A 974 -16.92 30.71 -8.52
C MET A 974 -15.58 31.08 -9.14
N VAL A 975 -15.42 32.36 -9.50
CA VAL A 975 -14.35 32.83 -10.40
C VAL A 975 -12.98 32.74 -9.73
N ASN A 976 -12.04 32.08 -10.41
CA ASN A 976 -10.65 31.88 -10.01
C ASN A 976 -9.77 33.10 -10.31
N PHE A 977 -8.76 33.39 -9.48
CA PHE A 977 -7.89 34.56 -9.66
C PHE A 977 -6.51 34.24 -10.25
N PHE A 978 -6.13 32.99 -10.45
CA PHE A 978 -4.82 32.65 -10.98
C PHE A 978 -4.60 33.24 -12.38
N SER A 979 -3.56 34.06 -12.53
CA SER A 979 -3.26 34.70 -13.82
C SER A 979 -3.09 33.68 -14.95
N GLY A 980 -2.52 32.50 -14.64
CA GLY A 980 -2.37 31.40 -15.58
C GLY A 980 -3.69 30.85 -16.13
N PHE A 981 -4.83 31.07 -15.47
CA PHE A 981 -6.13 30.65 -15.99
C PHE A 981 -6.93 31.80 -16.59
N ILE A 982 -6.73 33.05 -16.12
CA ILE A 982 -7.60 34.16 -16.49
C ILE A 982 -7.03 35.12 -17.54
N VAL A 983 -5.71 35.11 -17.76
CA VAL A 983 -5.08 35.96 -18.76
C VAL A 983 -4.78 35.12 -20.00
N PRO A 984 -5.30 35.47 -21.20
CA PRO A 984 -5.13 34.63 -22.40
C PRO A 984 -3.67 34.23 -22.70
N ALA A 985 -2.75 35.20 -22.61
CA ALA A 985 -1.33 34.94 -22.85
C ALA A 985 -0.67 34.08 -21.75
N ALA A 986 -1.15 34.18 -20.50
CA ALA A 986 -0.64 33.36 -19.40
C ALA A 986 -1.21 31.93 -19.47
N ALA A 987 -2.47 31.76 -19.88
CA ALA A 987 -3.09 30.46 -20.15
C ALA A 987 -2.36 29.69 -21.24
N GLU A 988 -2.02 30.35 -22.36
CA GLU A 988 -1.22 29.71 -23.41
C GLU A 988 0.15 29.25 -22.87
N ARG A 989 0.78 30.08 -22.03
CA ARG A 989 2.06 29.74 -21.39
C ARG A 989 1.90 28.57 -20.43
N ASP A 990 0.84 28.53 -19.63
CA ASP A 990 0.63 27.48 -18.63
C ASP A 990 0.39 26.12 -19.29
N ILE A 991 -0.40 26.08 -20.36
CA ILE A 991 -0.60 24.88 -21.20
C ILE A 991 0.75 24.36 -21.73
N LYS A 992 1.63 25.24 -22.21
CA LYS A 992 2.98 24.86 -22.67
C LYS A 992 3.84 24.30 -21.53
N GLN A 993 3.72 24.86 -20.33
CA GLN A 993 4.41 24.36 -19.14
C GLN A 993 3.95 22.95 -18.80
N MET A 994 2.64 22.71 -18.82
CA MET A 994 2.05 21.40 -18.51
C MET A 994 2.52 20.34 -19.51
N ALA A 995 2.52 20.67 -20.81
CA ALA A 995 3.04 19.78 -21.85
C ALA A 995 4.52 19.45 -21.62
N TYR A 996 5.34 20.47 -21.34
CA TYR A 996 6.76 20.29 -21.02
C TYR A 996 6.97 19.42 -19.77
N LYS A 997 6.15 19.59 -18.73
CA LYS A 997 6.21 18.75 -17.52
C LYS A 997 5.88 17.29 -17.83
N ARG A 998 4.88 17.01 -18.68
CA ARG A 998 4.54 15.65 -19.12
C ARG A 998 5.69 15.00 -19.90
N GLU A 999 6.37 15.76 -20.77
CA GLU A 999 7.56 15.28 -21.50
C GLU A 999 8.69 14.89 -20.53
N LEU A 1000 8.97 15.75 -19.53
CA LEU A 1000 9.97 15.47 -18.51
C LEU A 1000 9.61 14.25 -17.65
N GLN A 1001 8.34 14.04 -17.33
CA GLN A 1001 7.87 12.85 -16.61
C GLN A 1001 8.08 11.58 -17.42
N ALA A 1002 7.85 11.64 -18.74
CA ALA A 1002 8.13 10.51 -19.63
C ALA A 1002 9.64 10.23 -19.77
N GLU A 1003 10.48 11.26 -19.75
CA GLU A 1003 11.95 11.14 -19.87
C GLU A 1003 12.63 10.67 -18.57
N HIS A 1004 12.24 11.25 -17.44
CA HIS A 1004 12.96 11.09 -16.16
C HIS A 1004 12.27 10.12 -15.17
N GLY A 1005 11.10 9.57 -15.51
CA GLY A 1005 10.35 8.67 -14.63
C GLY A 1005 10.04 9.29 -13.27
N ASP A 1006 10.42 8.62 -12.18
CA ASP A 1006 10.15 9.06 -10.81
C ASP A 1006 11.23 9.99 -10.22
N ASP A 1007 12.19 10.50 -11.02
CA ASP A 1007 13.15 11.51 -10.56
C ASP A 1007 12.50 12.89 -10.47
N GLN A 1008 11.66 13.05 -9.45
CA GLN A 1008 10.91 14.28 -9.20
C GLN A 1008 11.82 15.49 -8.99
N ALA A 1009 13.01 15.29 -8.42
CA ALA A 1009 13.98 16.36 -8.22
C ALA A 1009 14.54 16.90 -9.56
N ALA A 1010 14.82 16.01 -10.52
CA ALA A 1010 15.23 16.42 -11.86
C ALA A 1010 14.11 17.15 -12.61
N ILE A 1011 12.88 16.63 -12.53
CA ILE A 1011 11.70 17.23 -13.14
C ILE A 1011 11.46 18.63 -12.56
N ASP A 1012 11.45 18.78 -11.24
CA ASP A 1012 11.23 20.06 -10.56
C ASP A 1012 12.31 21.08 -10.91
N ALA A 1013 13.58 20.65 -10.95
CA ALA A 1013 14.68 21.53 -11.34
C ALA A 1013 14.58 21.99 -12.81
N ALA A 1014 14.12 21.11 -13.71
CA ALA A 1014 13.92 21.43 -15.11
C ALA A 1014 12.72 22.36 -15.33
N VAL A 1015 11.61 22.11 -14.63
CA VAL A 1015 10.43 22.99 -14.60
C VAL A 1015 10.79 24.36 -14.02
N ALA A 1016 11.56 24.43 -12.94
CA ALA A 1016 12.01 25.69 -12.35
C ALA A 1016 12.86 26.53 -13.34
N ARG A 1017 13.79 25.89 -14.06
CA ARG A 1017 14.56 26.55 -15.14
C ARG A 1017 13.66 27.05 -16.26
N TRP A 1018 12.69 26.24 -16.67
CA TRP A 1018 11.74 26.61 -17.72
C TRP A 1018 10.86 27.79 -17.28
N ASN A 1019 10.38 27.79 -16.03
CA ASN A 1019 9.61 28.89 -15.45
C ASN A 1019 10.41 30.19 -15.39
N ALA A 1020 11.70 30.12 -15.03
CA ALA A 1020 12.58 31.29 -15.01
C ALA A 1020 12.82 31.88 -16.41
N ALA A 1021 12.86 31.03 -17.45
CA ALA A 1021 13.00 31.46 -18.84
C ALA A 1021 11.68 31.97 -19.46
N HIS A 1022 10.54 31.52 -18.93
CA HIS A 1022 9.19 31.83 -19.42
C HIS A 1022 8.33 32.39 -18.26
N PRO A 1023 8.62 33.62 -17.80
CA PRO A 1023 7.88 34.22 -16.70
C PRO A 1023 6.39 34.34 -17.01
N MET A 1024 5.55 34.06 -16.02
CA MET A 1024 4.09 34.14 -16.15
C MET A 1024 3.65 35.60 -16.33
N PRO A 1025 2.90 35.93 -17.40
CA PRO A 1025 2.24 37.22 -17.51
C PRO A 1025 1.27 37.43 -16.35
N ARG A 1026 1.35 38.60 -15.71
CA ARG A 1026 0.47 38.95 -14.59
C ARG A 1026 -0.78 39.66 -15.09
N GLY A 1027 -1.94 39.26 -14.59
CA GLY A 1027 -3.22 39.92 -14.87
C GLY A 1027 -3.49 41.13 -13.97
N THR A 1028 -4.67 41.70 -14.13
CA THR A 1028 -5.25 42.77 -13.30
C THR A 1028 -6.63 42.35 -12.80
N ILE A 1029 -7.17 43.06 -11.82
CA ILE A 1029 -8.57 42.90 -11.38
C ILE A 1029 -9.59 42.93 -12.54
N HIS A 1030 -9.29 43.63 -13.64
CA HIS A 1030 -10.16 43.68 -14.81
C HIS A 1030 -10.30 42.32 -15.51
N ASP A 1031 -9.27 41.48 -15.47
CA ASP A 1031 -9.35 40.15 -16.08
C ASP A 1031 -10.35 39.28 -15.30
N VAL A 1032 -10.34 39.32 -13.97
CA VAL A 1032 -11.36 38.65 -13.13
C VAL A 1032 -12.76 39.17 -13.44
N LEU A 1033 -12.92 40.50 -13.56
CA LEU A 1033 -14.21 41.10 -13.90
C LEU A 1033 -14.68 40.71 -15.32
N ASP A 1034 -13.76 40.53 -16.28
CA ASP A 1034 -14.10 40.08 -17.65
C ASP A 1034 -14.66 38.64 -17.62
N HIS A 1035 -14.12 37.77 -16.77
CA HIS A 1035 -14.69 36.44 -16.55
C HIS A 1035 -16.05 36.48 -15.86
N ILE A 1036 -16.24 37.37 -14.88
CA ILE A 1036 -17.56 37.58 -14.25
C ILE A 1036 -18.58 38.00 -15.32
N ASP A 1037 -18.25 39.00 -16.13
CA ASP A 1037 -19.13 39.47 -17.21
C ASP A 1037 -19.50 38.35 -18.19
N ARG A 1038 -18.54 37.51 -18.58
CA ARG A 1038 -18.80 36.38 -19.49
C ARG A 1038 -19.73 35.33 -18.87
N ILE A 1039 -19.54 35.00 -17.59
CA ILE A 1039 -20.42 34.04 -16.89
C ILE A 1039 -21.82 34.63 -16.73
N VAL A 1040 -21.93 35.92 -16.38
CA VAL A 1040 -23.21 36.61 -16.28
C VAL A 1040 -23.93 36.65 -17.62
N GLU A 1041 -23.21 36.86 -18.72
CA GLU A 1041 -23.77 36.84 -20.08
C GLU A 1041 -24.39 35.48 -20.45
N LEU A 1042 -23.72 34.37 -20.13
CA LEU A 1042 -24.12 33.03 -20.58
C LEU A 1042 -24.98 32.24 -19.58
N ALA A 1043 -24.71 32.39 -18.29
CA ALA A 1043 -25.39 31.68 -17.22
C ALA A 1043 -26.34 32.59 -16.43
N GLY A 1044 -26.09 33.90 -16.37
CA GLY A 1044 -26.88 34.86 -15.58
C GLY A 1044 -26.24 35.19 -14.23
N VAL A 1045 -26.61 36.35 -13.68
CA VAL A 1045 -26.04 36.90 -12.43
C VAL A 1045 -26.24 36.03 -11.20
N ASP A 1046 -27.23 35.14 -11.25
CA ASP A 1046 -27.53 34.18 -10.19
C ASP A 1046 -26.54 33.00 -10.17
N HIS A 1047 -25.63 32.87 -11.13
CA HIS A 1047 -24.79 31.68 -11.32
C HIS A 1047 -23.29 31.98 -11.27
N VAL A 1048 -22.90 33.11 -10.67
CA VAL A 1048 -21.51 33.51 -10.46
C VAL A 1048 -21.20 33.72 -8.98
N GLY A 1049 -19.99 33.34 -8.57
CA GLY A 1049 -19.46 33.51 -7.20
C GLY A 1049 -17.96 33.82 -7.20
N LEU A 1050 -17.32 33.75 -6.04
CA LEU A 1050 -15.88 34.01 -5.88
C LEU A 1050 -15.14 32.78 -5.34
N GLY A 1051 -14.06 32.37 -6.00
CA GLY A 1051 -13.24 31.22 -5.61
C GLY A 1051 -11.78 31.54 -5.83
N SER A 1052 -11.15 32.26 -4.89
CA SER A 1052 -9.92 33.00 -5.15
C SER A 1052 -8.73 32.13 -5.52
N ASP A 1053 -8.67 30.92 -4.97
CA ASP A 1053 -7.49 30.05 -5.01
C ASP A 1053 -6.32 30.65 -4.20
N TYR A 1054 -6.62 31.50 -3.22
CA TYR A 1054 -5.60 32.07 -2.34
C TYR A 1054 -4.83 30.97 -1.61
N ASP A 1055 -3.52 31.18 -1.52
CA ASP A 1055 -2.50 30.27 -1.01
C ASP A 1055 -2.32 28.97 -1.83
N GLY A 1056 -3.09 28.77 -2.91
CA GLY A 1056 -2.95 27.66 -3.86
C GLY A 1056 -2.16 28.00 -5.12
N VAL A 1057 -1.96 29.30 -5.41
CA VAL A 1057 -1.44 29.77 -6.70
C VAL A 1057 -0.29 30.75 -6.61
N SER A 1058 0.53 30.78 -7.66
CA SER A 1058 1.82 31.49 -7.67
C SER A 1058 1.77 32.94 -8.15
N VAL A 1059 0.82 33.29 -9.03
CA VAL A 1059 0.75 34.63 -9.65
C VAL A 1059 -0.69 35.13 -9.68
N LEU A 1060 -0.98 36.07 -8.79
CA LEU A 1060 -2.28 36.73 -8.68
C LEU A 1060 -2.33 38.04 -9.47
N PRO A 1061 -3.54 38.52 -9.81
CA PRO A 1061 -3.73 39.75 -10.55
C PRO A 1061 -3.32 40.94 -9.69
N GLU A 1062 -2.94 42.05 -10.34
CA GLU A 1062 -2.77 43.33 -9.66
C GLU A 1062 -4.10 43.77 -9.04
N GLN A 1063 -4.05 44.28 -7.81
CA GLN A 1063 -5.20 44.67 -6.99
C GLN A 1063 -6.05 43.50 -6.45
N LEU A 1064 -5.54 42.27 -6.51
CA LEU A 1064 -6.14 41.04 -5.94
C LEU A 1064 -5.05 40.13 -5.34
N GLU A 1065 -4.03 40.73 -4.73
CA GLU A 1065 -2.85 40.01 -4.23
C GLU A 1065 -3.13 39.21 -2.97
N THR A 1066 -4.07 39.65 -2.14
CA THR A 1066 -4.34 39.03 -0.85
C THR A 1066 -5.81 39.15 -0.47
N ALA A 1067 -6.23 38.38 0.54
CA ALA A 1067 -7.60 38.34 1.02
C ALA A 1067 -8.18 39.70 1.48
N ASP A 1068 -7.37 40.75 1.64
CA ASP A 1068 -7.89 42.10 1.93
C ASP A 1068 -8.36 42.90 0.70
N SER A 1069 -8.23 42.34 -0.50
CA SER A 1069 -8.49 43.03 -1.77
C SER A 1069 -9.95 42.93 -2.26
N TYR A 1070 -10.80 42.10 -1.66
CA TYR A 1070 -12.21 41.92 -2.07
C TYR A 1070 -13.06 43.21 -2.18
N PRO A 1071 -12.86 44.26 -1.35
CA PRO A 1071 -13.58 45.52 -1.54
C PRO A 1071 -13.36 46.14 -2.93
N LEU A 1072 -12.19 45.93 -3.54
CA LEU A 1072 -11.88 46.41 -4.88
C LEU A 1072 -12.72 45.70 -5.95
N LEU A 1073 -13.07 44.42 -5.77
CA LEU A 1073 -14.03 43.73 -6.66
C LEU A 1073 -15.41 44.37 -6.56
N THR A 1074 -15.85 44.76 -5.37
CA THR A 1074 -17.12 45.46 -5.20
C THR A 1074 -17.15 46.78 -5.96
N GLN A 1075 -16.06 47.56 -5.88
CA GLN A 1075 -15.92 48.77 -6.68
C GLN A 1075 -15.90 48.46 -8.18
N GLY A 1076 -15.12 47.47 -8.62
CA GLY A 1076 -15.03 47.07 -10.02
C GLY A 1076 -16.38 46.65 -10.61
N LEU A 1077 -17.20 45.93 -9.85
CA LEU A 1077 -18.57 45.58 -10.24
C LEU A 1077 -19.47 46.82 -10.33
N LEU A 1078 -19.38 47.77 -9.39
CA LEU A 1078 -20.11 49.03 -9.50
C LEU A 1078 -19.70 49.84 -10.74
N ASP A 1079 -18.40 49.88 -11.06
CA ASP A 1079 -17.88 50.58 -12.24
C ASP A 1079 -18.36 49.94 -13.57
N ARG A 1080 -18.67 48.64 -13.53
CA ARG A 1080 -19.28 47.88 -14.63
C ARG A 1080 -20.82 47.94 -14.66
N GLY A 1081 -21.44 48.59 -13.68
CA GLY A 1081 -22.87 48.87 -13.66
C GLY A 1081 -23.72 47.79 -13.00
N TYR A 1082 -23.12 46.85 -12.27
CA TYR A 1082 -23.87 45.89 -11.46
C TYR A 1082 -24.62 46.60 -10.34
N SER A 1083 -25.86 46.16 -10.08
CA SER A 1083 -26.65 46.71 -8.99
C SER A 1083 -26.13 46.24 -7.63
N ALA A 1084 -26.55 46.92 -6.55
CA ALA A 1084 -26.21 46.48 -5.20
C ALA A 1084 -26.72 45.05 -4.89
N ASP A 1085 -27.84 44.64 -5.49
CA ASP A 1085 -28.40 43.30 -5.30
C ASP A 1085 -27.63 42.24 -6.10
N ASP A 1086 -27.20 42.58 -7.31
CA ASP A 1086 -26.31 41.72 -8.11
C ASP A 1086 -24.98 41.47 -7.39
N ILE A 1087 -24.40 42.52 -6.81
CA ILE A 1087 -23.16 42.43 -6.04
C ILE A 1087 -23.36 41.54 -4.81
N ARG A 1088 -24.46 41.67 -4.08
CA ARG A 1088 -24.77 40.77 -2.94
C ARG A 1088 -24.87 39.31 -3.36
N LYS A 1089 -25.46 39.05 -4.53
CA LYS A 1089 -25.55 37.71 -5.11
C LYS A 1089 -24.16 37.15 -5.44
N ILE A 1090 -23.35 37.92 -6.20
CA ILE A 1090 -21.99 37.54 -6.63
C ILE A 1090 -21.07 37.29 -5.43
N LEU A 1091 -21.11 38.15 -4.41
CA LEU A 1091 -20.20 38.05 -3.28
C LEU A 1091 -20.49 36.85 -2.36
N GLY A 1092 -21.68 36.25 -2.40
CA GLY A 1092 -21.98 35.09 -1.57
C GLY A 1092 -23.42 34.59 -1.60
N GLY A 1093 -24.39 35.47 -1.94
CA GLY A 1093 -25.80 35.09 -1.96
C GLY A 1093 -26.13 33.90 -2.88
N ASN A 1094 -25.45 33.81 -4.02
CA ASN A 1094 -25.63 32.69 -4.95
C ASN A 1094 -25.17 31.36 -4.37
N LEU A 1095 -24.04 31.34 -3.66
CA LEU A 1095 -23.55 30.12 -3.03
C LEU A 1095 -24.48 29.67 -1.90
N LEU A 1096 -25.00 30.60 -1.08
CA LEU A 1096 -25.97 30.26 -0.04
C LEU A 1096 -27.24 29.63 -0.63
N ARG A 1097 -27.74 30.17 -1.76
CA ARG A 1097 -28.88 29.57 -2.48
C ARG A 1097 -28.56 28.14 -2.92
N VAL A 1098 -27.39 27.92 -3.52
CA VAL A 1098 -26.97 26.60 -3.99
C VAL A 1098 -26.85 25.62 -2.83
N MET A 1099 -26.15 26.01 -1.76
CA MET A 1099 -25.96 25.17 -0.57
C MET A 1099 -27.30 24.84 0.10
N ARG A 1100 -28.21 25.81 0.23
CA ARG A 1100 -29.56 25.57 0.78
C ARG A 1100 -30.34 24.58 -0.06
N ARG A 1101 -30.28 24.70 -1.40
CA ARG A 1101 -30.95 23.74 -2.28
C ARG A 1101 -30.34 22.34 -2.21
N VAL A 1102 -29.03 22.24 -2.01
CA VAL A 1102 -28.33 20.96 -1.80
C VAL A 1102 -28.79 20.29 -0.49
N GLU A 1103 -28.93 21.07 0.59
CA GLU A 1103 -29.51 20.60 1.86
C GLU A 1103 -30.96 20.10 1.66
N GLU A 1104 -31.81 20.88 0.99
CA GLU A 1104 -33.20 20.51 0.69
C GLU A 1104 -33.29 19.22 -0.14
N VAL A 1105 -32.44 19.05 -1.16
CA VAL A 1105 -32.42 17.82 -1.97
C VAL A 1105 -32.02 16.61 -1.12
N ALA A 1106 -31.08 16.77 -0.19
CA ALA A 1106 -30.71 15.70 0.72
C ALA A 1106 -31.86 15.31 1.66
N GLU A 1107 -32.63 16.29 2.15
CA GLU A 1107 -33.85 16.06 2.94
C GLU A 1107 -34.93 15.34 2.11
N GLU A 1108 -35.20 15.81 0.89
CA GLU A 1108 -36.14 15.18 -0.06
C GLU A 1108 -35.77 13.72 -0.36
N MET A 1109 -34.47 13.45 -0.49
CA MET A 1109 -33.94 12.09 -0.74
C MET A 1109 -33.92 11.20 0.51
N SER A 1110 -33.96 11.78 1.71
CA SER A 1110 -33.92 11.06 2.98
C SER A 1110 -35.31 10.83 3.60
N ALA A 1111 -36.34 11.51 3.12
CA ALA A 1111 -37.70 11.36 3.64
C ALA A 1111 -38.27 9.95 3.35
N PRO A 1112 -38.84 9.25 4.36
CA PRO A 1112 -39.51 7.98 4.12
C PRO A 1112 -40.71 8.19 3.20
N ALA A 1113 -40.88 7.33 2.20
CA ALA A 1113 -41.97 7.43 1.23
C ALA A 1113 -43.31 7.55 1.95
N ALA A 1114 -43.93 8.74 1.90
CA ALA A 1114 -45.27 8.95 2.40
C ALA A 1114 -46.21 8.03 1.62
N SER A 1115 -46.94 7.17 2.33
CA SER A 1115 -47.86 6.20 1.75
C SER A 1115 -48.78 6.86 0.71
N ARG A 1116 -48.59 6.53 -0.55
CA ARG A 1116 -49.55 6.76 -1.63
C ARG A 1116 -49.76 5.47 -2.39
#